data_AF-A0A813EV95-F1
#
_entry.id   AF-A0A813EV95-F1
#
_cell.length_a   1.000
_cell.length_b   1.000
_cell.length_c   1.000
_cell.angle_alpha   90.00
_cell.angle_beta   90.00
_cell.angle_gamma   90.00
#
_symmetry.space_group_name_H-M   'P 1'
#
loop_
_entity.id
_entity.type
_entity.pdbx_description
1 polymer ?
#
loop_
_entity_poly.entity_id
_entity_poly.type
_entity_poly.pdbx_seq_one_letter_code
_entity_poly.pdbx_strand_id
1 'polypeptide(L)'
;MRALAVFGAAHVALYLTSCRAQHLTDLSCQTPGSSGINWPELRSNLSFYMGMNLASDDITLDPQSPVFRDAWDLWYKLESDASLAVKAESECMAGFVTLKMLAFMALSEMEMFDEMVKAEGWSIHEVFRFLAETMDWHLIVASGWPLFGMLAKCEKAAIERLAIHSPLNAYFESIWLSEVPFLQNIEGYLRSWLSVPIADSALVLSYPETSPFARAIGMLALADTARIPRVPLGRDSGQTIRLVRRAAYLLNAELLTKQFPPIIVLSLRWPKFQLLDRLSCSPEVVLRLPAAASVRQPKLAVLPLREKVSDVVRACQMPYCDLDFQELALRAAASASSPTAAGRLRIVEVGANLGDCTVWAAAHFGRRLVRATAVEPVPVIADALRRSVELNGWRDRIEVVEALAGNRSGQGTLHLLGQAAGNPFAGASGSSFSGIESTKLGVKLTTLTELMQNYPRVAVMGRKLPFRTMTLLKIWAYGDLLHVLRGAPPGLGRRVDAVWLAFAIDHFTSPTRAAMHLTDFFWRWRFVLALPGMDSNWCRSPRRDHRFQFSSRVRSFIRKNHRKGKVMTVVAFKRGSLRCPPLTSSLLLQTGQDASSGPQRQQDQVEASPRPIGCFFGRSARQSELQEQGADYESYFLGPEFPRL
;
A
#
# COMPACT_ATOMS: atom_id res chain seq x y z
N MET A 1 -26.91 -7.37 -18.40
CA MET A 1 -25.45 -7.61 -18.45
C MET A 1 -25.00 -8.20 -19.77
N ARG A 2 -25.52 -9.35 -20.24
CA ARG A 2 -25.14 -9.96 -21.55
C ARG A 2 -25.33 -9.07 -22.80
N ALA A 3 -26.42 -8.31 -22.89
CA ALA A 3 -26.63 -7.38 -24.02
C ALA A 3 -25.76 -6.11 -23.94
N LEU A 4 -25.27 -5.76 -22.75
CA LEU A 4 -24.48 -4.53 -22.52
C LEU A 4 -23.00 -4.71 -22.85
N ALA A 5 -22.45 -5.92 -22.72
CA ALA A 5 -21.08 -6.24 -23.16
C ALA A 5 -20.92 -6.11 -24.69
N VAL A 6 -21.98 -6.39 -25.45
CA VAL A 6 -22.00 -6.30 -26.92
C VAL A 6 -22.07 -4.84 -27.41
N PHE A 7 -22.75 -3.95 -26.69
CA PHE A 7 -22.87 -2.53 -27.07
C PHE A 7 -21.64 -1.69 -26.71
N GLY A 8 -20.90 -2.03 -25.66
CA GLY A 8 -19.63 -1.37 -25.33
C GLY A 8 -18.53 -1.66 -26.35
N ALA A 9 -18.46 -2.90 -26.85
CA ALA A 9 -17.47 -3.35 -27.82
C ALA A 9 -17.51 -2.61 -29.18
N ALA A 10 -18.71 -2.27 -29.68
CA ALA A 10 -18.85 -1.59 -30.98
C ALA A 10 -18.43 -0.10 -30.93
N HIS A 11 -18.43 0.54 -29.75
CA HIS A 11 -18.00 1.93 -29.59
C HIS A 11 -16.48 2.08 -29.48
N VAL A 12 -15.77 1.08 -28.95
CA VAL A 12 -14.31 1.17 -28.75
C VAL A 12 -13.54 1.17 -30.09
N ALA A 13 -14.04 0.47 -31.11
CA ALA A 13 -13.42 0.39 -32.44
C ALA A 13 -13.43 1.72 -33.22
N LEU A 14 -14.43 2.57 -32.99
CA LEU A 14 -14.57 3.87 -33.65
C LEU A 14 -13.76 4.98 -32.97
N TYR A 15 -13.40 4.80 -31.69
CA TYR A 15 -12.74 5.83 -30.89
C TYR A 15 -11.21 5.67 -30.80
N LEU A 16 -10.67 4.44 -30.79
CA LEU A 16 -9.21 4.25 -30.68
C LEU A 16 -8.43 4.68 -31.95
N THR A 17 -9.09 4.86 -33.09
CA THR A 17 -8.45 5.34 -34.32
C THR A 17 -8.13 6.84 -34.31
N SER A 18 -8.69 7.64 -33.40
CA SER A 18 -8.45 9.09 -33.32
C SER A 18 -7.30 9.49 -32.38
N CYS A 19 -6.72 8.54 -31.63
CA CYS A 19 -5.63 8.77 -30.67
C CYS A 19 -4.21 8.80 -31.32
N ARG A 20 -4.05 9.52 -32.43
CA ARG A 20 -2.72 9.80 -33.00
C ARG A 20 -2.21 11.18 -32.55
N ALA A 21 -1.21 11.13 -31.66
CA ALA A 21 -0.07 12.05 -31.60
C ALA A 21 -0.09 13.30 -30.70
N GLN A 22 -0.99 13.49 -29.73
CA GLN A 22 -0.85 14.61 -28.78
C GLN A 22 -0.95 14.19 -27.30
N HIS A 23 0.16 14.37 -26.57
CA HIS A 23 0.33 14.31 -25.12
C HIS A 23 0.25 12.95 -24.39
N LEU A 24 0.97 11.93 -24.86
CA LEU A 24 1.17 10.63 -24.16
C LEU A 24 2.11 10.67 -22.93
N THR A 25 2.42 11.84 -22.35
CA THR A 25 3.56 11.96 -21.42
C THR A 25 3.24 11.66 -19.94
N ASP A 26 2.00 11.78 -19.47
CA ASP A 26 1.66 11.54 -18.05
C ASP A 26 0.85 10.25 -17.86
N LEU A 27 1.49 9.09 -18.06
CA LEU A 27 0.92 7.80 -17.72
C LEU A 27 0.84 7.55 -16.20
N SER A 28 1.43 8.45 -15.37
CA SER A 28 1.41 8.32 -13.92
C SER A 28 0.07 8.73 -13.31
N CYS A 29 -0.74 9.49 -14.06
CA CYS A 29 -2.08 9.96 -13.68
C CYS A 29 -2.11 10.67 -12.33
N GLN A 30 -1.07 11.45 -12.05
CA GLN A 30 -0.92 12.16 -10.79
C GLN A 30 -1.54 13.55 -10.82
N THR A 31 -1.78 14.08 -12.01
CA THR A 31 -2.46 15.36 -12.19
C THR A 31 -3.95 15.20 -11.90
N PRO A 32 -4.56 16.10 -11.09
CA PRO A 32 -6.00 16.14 -10.92
C PRO A 32 -6.68 16.28 -12.29
N GLY A 33 -7.51 15.31 -12.65
CA GLY A 33 -8.28 15.35 -13.88
C GLY A 33 -9.40 16.39 -13.83
N SER A 34 -9.73 16.98 -14.97
CA SER A 34 -10.93 17.81 -15.16
C SER A 34 -12.25 17.01 -15.05
N SER A 35 -12.19 15.69 -15.21
CA SER A 35 -13.31 14.76 -15.16
C SER A 35 -13.86 14.54 -13.74
N GLY A 36 -13.14 14.97 -12.70
CA GLY A 36 -13.47 14.67 -11.31
C GLY A 36 -13.10 13.24 -10.87
N ILE A 37 -12.42 12.47 -11.72
CA ILE A 37 -11.93 11.13 -11.37
C ILE A 37 -10.64 11.25 -10.54
N ASN A 38 -10.65 10.63 -9.36
CA ASN A 38 -9.46 10.54 -8.50
C ASN A 38 -8.59 9.33 -8.92
N TRP A 39 -7.82 9.49 -10.00
CA TRP A 39 -6.97 8.43 -10.56
C TRP A 39 -5.99 7.79 -9.56
N PRO A 40 -5.29 8.55 -8.68
CA PRO A 40 -4.45 7.96 -7.64
C PRO A 40 -5.21 7.04 -6.68
N GLU A 41 -6.40 7.46 -6.21
CA GLU A 41 -7.25 6.65 -5.34
C GLU A 41 -7.76 5.40 -6.06
N LEU A 42 -8.22 5.55 -7.31
CA LEU A 42 -8.65 4.42 -8.13
C LEU A 42 -7.51 3.42 -8.33
N ARG A 43 -6.31 3.88 -8.69
CA ARG A 43 -5.12 3.02 -8.84
C ARG A 43 -4.81 2.26 -7.55
N SER A 44 -4.84 2.96 -6.41
CA SER A 44 -4.61 2.35 -5.10
C SER A 44 -5.68 1.30 -4.78
N ASN A 45 -6.94 1.60 -5.06
CA ASN A 45 -8.08 0.72 -4.80
C ASN A 45 -8.05 -0.53 -5.68
N LEU A 46 -7.75 -0.38 -6.97
CA LEU A 46 -7.60 -1.50 -7.89
C LEU A 46 -6.38 -2.35 -7.53
N SER A 47 -5.25 -1.74 -7.19
CA SER A 47 -4.07 -2.48 -6.74
C SER A 47 -4.34 -3.24 -5.45
N PHE A 48 -5.09 -2.65 -4.51
CA PHE A 48 -5.54 -3.32 -3.28
C PHE A 48 -6.47 -4.50 -3.58
N TYR A 49 -7.49 -4.28 -4.40
CA TYR A 49 -8.43 -5.32 -4.82
C TYR A 49 -7.70 -6.46 -5.53
N MET A 50 -6.72 -6.12 -6.35
CA MET A 50 -5.85 -7.04 -7.04
C MET A 50 -4.96 -7.81 -6.06
N GLY A 51 -4.24 -7.16 -5.15
CA GLY A 51 -3.45 -7.87 -4.13
C GLY A 51 -4.27 -8.82 -3.26
N MET A 52 -5.52 -8.47 -2.93
CA MET A 52 -6.41 -9.33 -2.14
C MET A 52 -6.94 -10.54 -2.91
N ASN A 53 -7.26 -10.39 -4.20
CA ASN A 53 -7.92 -11.43 -4.99
C ASN A 53 -7.00 -12.10 -6.04
N LEU A 54 -5.80 -11.57 -6.30
CA LEU A 54 -4.76 -12.20 -7.15
C LEU A 54 -3.84 -13.10 -6.33
N ALA A 55 -3.69 -12.84 -5.02
CA ALA A 55 -2.88 -13.69 -4.16
C ALA A 55 -3.52 -15.06 -3.90
N SER A 56 -4.83 -15.21 -4.16
CA SER A 56 -5.48 -16.50 -4.23
C SER A 56 -5.30 -17.09 -5.63
N ASP A 57 -5.00 -18.39 -5.71
CA ASP A 57 -5.06 -19.13 -6.98
C ASP A 57 -6.47 -19.13 -7.58
N ASP A 58 -7.49 -18.80 -6.78
CA ASP A 58 -8.87 -18.63 -7.17
C ASP A 58 -9.04 -17.36 -8.02
N ILE A 59 -9.50 -17.55 -9.26
CA ILE A 59 -9.65 -16.50 -10.28
C ILE A 59 -10.85 -15.60 -9.95
N THR A 60 -11.76 -16.04 -9.07
CA THR A 60 -13.00 -15.31 -8.79
C THR A 60 -12.73 -13.93 -8.21
N LEU A 61 -13.03 -12.91 -9.00
CA LEU A 61 -13.29 -11.57 -8.49
C LEU A 61 -14.44 -11.65 -7.49
N ASP A 62 -14.30 -11.09 -6.29
CA ASP A 62 -15.44 -10.88 -5.39
C ASP A 62 -16.27 -9.69 -5.91
N PRO A 63 -17.44 -9.90 -6.56
CA PRO A 63 -18.25 -8.81 -7.06
C PRO A 63 -19.01 -8.08 -5.95
N GLN A 64 -19.04 -8.64 -4.73
CA GLN A 64 -19.68 -8.03 -3.57
C GLN A 64 -18.76 -7.04 -2.84
N SER A 65 -17.46 -7.06 -3.16
CA SER A 65 -16.51 -6.09 -2.65
C SER A 65 -16.96 -4.67 -2.98
N PRO A 66 -17.11 -3.76 -1.99
CA PRO A 66 -17.44 -2.36 -2.25
C PRO A 66 -16.47 -1.71 -3.24
N VAL A 67 -15.17 -2.02 -3.11
CA VAL A 67 -14.12 -1.48 -3.99
C VAL A 67 -14.32 -1.92 -5.45
N PHE A 68 -14.72 -3.18 -5.65
CA PHE A 68 -15.05 -3.68 -6.98
C PHE A 68 -16.27 -2.95 -7.55
N ARG A 69 -17.34 -2.81 -6.76
CA ARG A 69 -18.56 -2.11 -7.18
C ARG A 69 -18.30 -0.65 -7.53
N ASP A 70 -17.52 0.06 -6.74
CA ASP A 70 -17.18 1.46 -7.02
C ASP A 70 -16.42 1.61 -8.35
N ALA A 71 -15.43 0.73 -8.59
CA ALA A 71 -14.69 0.72 -9.84
C ALA A 71 -15.56 0.28 -11.03
N TRP A 72 -16.45 -0.69 -10.82
CA TRP A 72 -17.41 -1.16 -11.80
C TRP A 72 -18.41 -0.08 -12.19
N ASP A 73 -18.96 0.64 -11.22
CA ASP A 73 -19.89 1.75 -11.44
C ASP A 73 -19.21 2.90 -12.20
N LEU A 74 -17.94 3.19 -11.88
CA LEU A 74 -17.15 4.16 -12.64
C LEU A 74 -16.95 3.71 -14.09
N TRP A 75 -16.55 2.45 -14.31
CA TRP A 75 -16.42 1.89 -15.65
C TRP A 75 -17.75 1.98 -16.41
N TYR A 76 -18.87 1.61 -15.78
CA TYR A 76 -20.19 1.69 -16.40
C TYR A 76 -20.54 3.13 -16.81
N LYS A 77 -20.22 4.12 -15.95
CA LYS A 77 -20.38 5.54 -16.29
C LYS A 77 -19.54 5.94 -17.50
N LEU A 78 -18.27 5.55 -17.54
CA LEU A 78 -17.39 5.80 -18.69
C LEU A 78 -17.94 5.17 -19.96
N GLU A 79 -18.46 3.95 -19.90
CA GLU A 79 -19.05 3.27 -21.06
C GLU A 79 -20.31 3.97 -21.57
N SER A 80 -21.12 4.48 -20.65
CA SER A 80 -22.40 5.11 -20.96
C SER A 80 -22.30 6.58 -21.39
N ASP A 81 -21.21 7.27 -21.06
CA ASP A 81 -20.99 8.69 -21.36
C ASP A 81 -19.71 8.86 -22.18
N ALA A 82 -19.87 8.95 -23.51
CA ALA A 82 -18.77 9.13 -24.43
C ALA A 82 -17.94 10.39 -24.16
N SER A 83 -18.55 11.46 -23.64
CA SER A 83 -17.82 12.69 -23.32
C SER A 83 -16.91 12.50 -22.11
N LEU A 84 -17.38 11.76 -21.11
CA LEU A 84 -16.59 11.41 -19.93
C LEU A 84 -15.49 10.40 -20.29
N ALA A 85 -15.77 9.43 -21.16
CA ALA A 85 -14.76 8.49 -21.67
C ALA A 85 -13.58 9.20 -22.33
N VAL A 86 -13.85 10.13 -23.26
CA VAL A 86 -12.82 10.92 -23.95
C VAL A 86 -11.99 11.75 -22.95
N LYS A 87 -12.65 12.38 -21.97
CA LYS A 87 -11.95 13.11 -20.90
C LYS A 87 -11.09 12.17 -20.04
N ALA A 88 -11.62 11.05 -19.61
CA ALA A 88 -10.90 10.07 -18.81
C ALA A 88 -9.68 9.49 -19.55
N GLU A 89 -9.84 9.17 -20.82
CA GLU A 89 -8.79 8.68 -21.71
C GLU A 89 -7.66 9.70 -21.87
N SER A 90 -8.01 10.96 -22.15
CA SER A 90 -7.05 12.06 -22.28
C SER A 90 -6.35 12.45 -20.98
N GLU A 91 -7.00 12.26 -19.84
CA GLU A 91 -6.42 12.55 -18.52
C GLU A 91 -5.52 11.42 -18.01
N CYS A 92 -5.93 10.18 -18.21
CA CYS A 92 -5.24 9.01 -17.67
C CYS A 92 -5.51 7.77 -18.51
N MET A 93 -4.78 7.67 -19.61
CA MET A 93 -4.86 6.51 -20.51
C MET A 93 -4.61 5.18 -19.80
N ALA A 94 -3.59 5.09 -18.93
CA ALA A 94 -3.28 3.86 -18.20
C ALA A 94 -4.43 3.44 -17.27
N GLY A 95 -5.07 4.39 -16.60
CA GLY A 95 -6.21 4.12 -15.74
C GLY A 95 -7.46 3.74 -16.51
N PHE A 96 -7.71 4.41 -17.64
CA PHE A 96 -8.81 4.07 -18.56
C PHE A 96 -8.70 2.62 -19.07
N VAL A 97 -7.52 2.24 -19.59
CA VAL A 97 -7.27 0.86 -20.05
C VAL A 97 -7.38 -0.14 -18.90
N THR A 98 -6.89 0.21 -17.71
CA THR A 98 -7.03 -0.67 -16.53
C THR A 98 -8.49 -0.91 -16.16
N LEU A 99 -9.37 0.11 -16.24
CA LEU A 99 -10.80 -0.05 -16.00
C LEU A 99 -11.48 -0.94 -17.04
N LYS A 100 -11.12 -0.79 -18.33
CA LYS A 100 -11.60 -1.69 -19.39
C LYS A 100 -11.17 -3.13 -19.13
N MET A 101 -9.95 -3.33 -18.66
CA MET A 101 -9.43 -4.65 -18.31
C MET A 101 -10.13 -5.26 -17.10
N LEU A 102 -10.48 -4.44 -16.09
CA LEU A 102 -11.31 -4.89 -14.96
C LEU A 102 -12.68 -5.40 -15.43
N ALA A 103 -13.29 -4.73 -16.40
CA ALA A 103 -14.59 -5.13 -16.95
C ALA A 103 -14.53 -6.55 -17.54
N PHE A 104 -13.48 -6.81 -18.30
CA PHE A 104 -13.19 -8.12 -18.88
C PHE A 104 -12.93 -9.19 -17.80
N MET A 105 -12.16 -8.85 -16.77
CA MET A 105 -11.86 -9.74 -15.65
C MET A 105 -13.07 -10.13 -14.79
N ALA A 106 -14.17 -9.38 -14.87
CA ALA A 106 -15.40 -9.69 -14.15
C ALA A 106 -16.29 -10.73 -14.85
N LEU A 107 -15.97 -11.08 -16.10
CA LEU A 107 -16.62 -12.18 -16.80
C LEU A 107 -16.30 -13.50 -16.08
N SER A 108 -17.20 -14.47 -16.17
CA SER A 108 -16.86 -15.82 -15.74
C SER A 108 -15.68 -16.35 -16.57
N GLU A 109 -14.92 -17.31 -16.03
CA GLU A 109 -13.77 -17.89 -16.74
C GLU A 109 -14.14 -18.40 -18.15
N MET A 110 -15.31 -19.03 -18.27
CA MET A 110 -15.86 -19.50 -19.55
C MET A 110 -16.22 -18.34 -20.49
N GLU A 111 -16.87 -17.29 -19.99
CA GLU A 111 -17.22 -16.12 -20.81
C GLU A 111 -15.96 -15.35 -21.24
N MET A 112 -14.96 -15.23 -20.36
CA MET A 112 -13.66 -14.63 -20.67
C MET A 112 -12.97 -15.40 -21.80
N PHE A 113 -12.97 -16.73 -21.71
CA PHE A 113 -12.43 -17.61 -22.74
C PHE A 113 -13.18 -17.47 -24.07
N ASP A 114 -14.51 -17.51 -24.05
CA ASP A 114 -15.35 -17.36 -25.25
C ASP A 114 -15.07 -16.02 -25.95
N GLU A 115 -14.91 -14.93 -25.18
CA GLU A 115 -14.54 -13.62 -25.72
C GLU A 115 -13.12 -13.60 -26.32
N MET A 116 -12.17 -14.35 -25.76
CA MET A 116 -10.81 -14.47 -26.32
C MET A 116 -10.73 -15.28 -27.62
N VAL A 117 -11.58 -16.31 -27.75
CA VAL A 117 -11.55 -17.23 -28.90
C VAL A 117 -12.30 -16.67 -30.11
N LYS A 118 -13.29 -15.79 -29.90
CA LYS A 118 -13.99 -15.12 -31.00
C LYS A 118 -12.96 -14.40 -31.89
N ALA A 119 -13.02 -14.64 -33.21
CA ALA A 119 -12.19 -13.93 -34.20
C ALA A 119 -12.35 -12.40 -34.10
N GLU A 120 -13.52 -12.02 -33.58
CA GLU A 120 -13.97 -10.69 -33.20
C GLU A 120 -13.95 -10.54 -31.67
N GLY A 121 -12.88 -10.87 -30.95
CA GLY A 121 -12.79 -10.61 -29.51
C GLY A 121 -12.61 -9.12 -29.20
N TRP A 122 -13.55 -8.25 -29.62
CA TRP A 122 -13.37 -6.79 -29.76
C TRP A 122 -12.72 -6.16 -28.51
N SER A 123 -13.24 -6.44 -27.32
CA SER A 123 -12.80 -5.77 -26.09
C SER A 123 -11.34 -6.05 -25.68
N ILE A 124 -10.91 -7.32 -25.67
CA ILE A 124 -9.55 -7.69 -25.27
C ILE A 124 -8.54 -7.47 -26.41
N HIS A 125 -8.94 -7.69 -27.66
CA HIS A 125 -8.09 -7.47 -28.82
C HIS A 125 -7.76 -5.98 -29.00
N GLU A 126 -8.69 -5.08 -28.69
CA GLU A 126 -8.44 -3.65 -28.70
C GLU A 126 -7.48 -3.23 -27.60
N VAL A 127 -7.57 -3.80 -26.40
CA VAL A 127 -6.57 -3.57 -25.34
C VAL A 127 -5.19 -4.01 -25.80
N PHE A 128 -5.05 -5.20 -26.40
CA PHE A 128 -3.75 -5.67 -26.90
C PHE A 128 -3.23 -4.85 -28.07
N ARG A 129 -4.09 -4.54 -29.05
CA ARG A 129 -3.73 -3.69 -30.18
C ARG A 129 -3.27 -2.33 -29.68
N PHE A 130 -4.00 -1.75 -28.74
CA PHE A 130 -3.64 -0.48 -28.11
C PHE A 130 -2.30 -0.55 -27.38
N LEU A 131 -2.07 -1.60 -26.59
CA LEU A 131 -0.78 -1.84 -25.90
C LEU A 131 0.38 -2.01 -26.88
N ALA A 132 0.14 -2.60 -28.04
CA ALA A 132 1.15 -2.87 -29.05
C ALA A 132 1.42 -1.65 -29.95
N GLU A 133 0.39 -0.86 -30.29
CA GLU A 133 0.46 0.26 -31.24
C GLU A 133 0.76 1.60 -30.55
N THR A 134 0.21 1.83 -29.36
CA THR A 134 0.08 3.18 -28.79
C THR A 134 0.85 3.36 -27.48
N MET A 135 1.11 2.27 -26.75
CA MET A 135 1.77 2.37 -25.45
C MET A 135 3.21 1.89 -25.44
N ASP A 136 4.07 2.69 -24.84
CA ASP A 136 5.41 2.25 -24.49
C ASP A 136 5.39 1.47 -23.17
N TRP A 137 5.66 0.16 -23.24
CA TRP A 137 5.56 -0.76 -22.11
C TRP A 137 6.44 -0.33 -20.94
N HIS A 138 7.59 0.30 -21.19
CA HIS A 138 8.44 0.78 -20.10
C HIS A 138 7.79 1.92 -19.32
N LEU A 139 6.95 2.74 -19.97
CA LEU A 139 6.22 3.82 -19.29
C LEU A 139 5.04 3.26 -18.48
N ILE A 140 4.36 2.22 -18.97
CA ILE A 140 3.33 1.50 -18.19
C ILE A 140 3.97 0.84 -16.97
N VAL A 141 5.11 0.19 -17.16
CA VAL A 141 5.89 -0.36 -16.05
C VAL A 141 6.22 0.77 -15.06
N ALA A 142 6.73 1.91 -15.53
CA ALA A 142 7.05 3.04 -14.67
C ALA A 142 5.81 3.68 -14.00
N SER A 143 4.61 3.51 -14.56
CA SER A 143 3.37 4.10 -14.01
C SER A 143 2.81 3.34 -12.81
N GLY A 144 3.21 2.08 -12.60
CA GLY A 144 2.80 1.26 -11.45
C GLY A 144 1.32 0.86 -11.41
N TRP A 145 0.57 1.08 -12.50
CA TRP A 145 -0.81 0.60 -12.64
C TRP A 145 -0.86 -0.94 -12.63
N PRO A 146 -1.88 -1.58 -12.02
CA PRO A 146 -2.03 -3.03 -11.94
C PRO A 146 -2.47 -3.69 -13.26
N LEU A 147 -2.28 -3.02 -14.40
CA LEU A 147 -2.69 -3.51 -15.71
C LEU A 147 -2.05 -4.86 -16.06
N PHE A 148 -0.73 -4.98 -15.86
CA PHE A 148 -0.04 -6.25 -16.11
C PHE A 148 -0.46 -7.35 -15.13
N GLY A 149 -0.77 -7.02 -13.87
CA GLY A 149 -1.35 -7.98 -12.93
C GLY A 149 -2.72 -8.51 -13.39
N MET A 150 -3.57 -7.66 -13.98
CA MET A 150 -4.83 -8.09 -14.59
C MET A 150 -4.61 -8.98 -15.82
N LEU A 151 -3.69 -8.58 -16.72
CA LEU A 151 -3.34 -9.36 -17.90
C LEU A 151 -2.73 -10.73 -17.53
N ALA A 152 -1.92 -10.79 -16.48
CA ALA A 152 -1.36 -12.04 -15.95
C ALA A 152 -2.45 -13.02 -15.49
N LYS A 153 -3.58 -12.51 -15.02
CA LYS A 153 -4.74 -13.34 -14.67
C LYS A 153 -5.43 -13.94 -15.89
N CYS A 154 -5.66 -13.12 -16.92
CA CYS A 154 -6.18 -13.62 -18.20
C CYS A 154 -5.25 -14.64 -18.83
N GLU A 155 -3.94 -14.37 -18.78
CA GLU A 155 -2.89 -15.30 -19.21
C GLU A 155 -3.03 -16.66 -18.50
N LYS A 156 -3.16 -16.69 -17.17
CA LYS A 156 -3.34 -17.94 -16.41
C LYS A 156 -4.58 -18.72 -16.87
N ALA A 157 -5.74 -18.07 -16.92
CA ALA A 157 -7.00 -18.71 -17.34
C ALA A 157 -6.92 -19.25 -18.78
N ALA A 158 -6.32 -18.47 -19.68
CA ALA A 158 -6.08 -18.86 -21.05
C ALA A 158 -5.16 -20.07 -21.15
N ILE A 159 -4.05 -20.09 -20.41
CA ILE A 159 -3.10 -21.22 -20.36
C ILE A 159 -3.81 -22.49 -19.88
N GLU A 160 -4.53 -22.44 -18.76
CA GLU A 160 -5.16 -23.61 -18.14
C GLU A 160 -6.21 -24.25 -19.05
N ARG A 161 -6.95 -23.44 -19.82
CA ARG A 161 -8.03 -23.91 -20.70
C ARG A 161 -7.58 -24.24 -22.13
N LEU A 162 -6.70 -23.43 -22.73
CA LEU A 162 -6.26 -23.60 -24.13
C LEU A 162 -5.18 -24.66 -24.29
N ALA A 163 -4.29 -24.82 -23.30
CA ALA A 163 -3.22 -25.81 -23.41
C ALA A 163 -3.75 -27.24 -23.53
N ILE A 164 -5.00 -27.49 -23.12
CA ILE A 164 -5.65 -28.80 -23.18
C ILE A 164 -6.28 -29.06 -24.56
N HIS A 165 -6.62 -28.02 -25.34
CA HIS A 165 -7.52 -28.16 -26.50
C HIS A 165 -7.01 -27.57 -27.83
N SER A 166 -5.88 -26.86 -27.86
CA SER A 166 -5.44 -26.15 -29.07
C SER A 166 -4.54 -27.01 -29.99
N PRO A 167 -4.93 -27.29 -31.25
CA PRO A 167 -4.09 -27.96 -32.25
C PRO A 167 -2.89 -27.11 -32.70
N LEU A 168 -2.87 -25.81 -32.38
CA LEU A 168 -1.69 -24.95 -32.57
C LEU A 168 -0.50 -25.38 -31.70
N ASN A 169 -0.71 -26.24 -30.69
CA ASN A 169 0.36 -26.77 -29.87
C ASN A 169 1.35 -27.62 -30.68
N ALA A 170 0.94 -28.41 -31.68
CA ALA A 170 1.81 -29.43 -32.27
C ALA A 170 3.12 -28.89 -32.91
N TYR A 171 3.08 -27.74 -33.60
CA TYR A 171 4.29 -27.11 -34.18
C TYR A 171 5.21 -26.55 -33.10
N PHE A 172 4.59 -26.05 -32.05
CA PHE A 172 5.20 -25.35 -30.95
C PHE A 172 5.75 -26.36 -29.90
N GLU A 173 5.13 -27.52 -29.76
CA GLU A 173 5.28 -28.48 -28.66
C GLU A 173 6.73 -28.95 -28.49
N SER A 174 7.44 -29.18 -29.59
CA SER A 174 8.85 -29.62 -29.55
C SER A 174 9.79 -28.55 -28.97
N ILE A 175 9.62 -27.30 -29.40
CA ILE A 175 10.35 -26.14 -28.86
C ILE A 175 9.97 -25.94 -27.39
N TRP A 176 8.66 -26.00 -27.08
CA TRP A 176 8.17 -25.85 -25.71
C TRP A 176 8.71 -26.90 -24.75
N LEU A 177 8.63 -28.18 -25.10
CA LEU A 177 9.07 -29.26 -24.22
C LEU A 177 10.54 -29.11 -23.82
N SER A 178 11.38 -28.55 -24.70
CA SER A 178 12.77 -28.22 -24.39
C SER A 178 12.92 -27.03 -23.42
N GLU A 179 11.97 -26.09 -23.42
CA GLU A 179 11.96 -24.87 -22.60
C GLU A 179 11.16 -25.03 -21.27
N VAL A 180 10.34 -26.08 -21.12
CA VAL A 180 9.46 -26.32 -19.95
C VAL A 180 10.19 -26.36 -18.60
N PRO A 181 11.31 -27.11 -18.44
CA PRO A 181 12.00 -27.16 -17.14
C PRO A 181 12.46 -25.77 -16.68
N PHE A 182 12.84 -24.92 -17.62
CA PHE A 182 13.25 -23.55 -17.34
C PHE A 182 12.05 -22.68 -16.92
N LEU A 183 10.93 -22.81 -17.63
CA LEU A 183 9.69 -22.12 -17.30
C LEU A 183 9.20 -22.43 -15.89
N GLN A 184 9.23 -23.72 -15.52
CA GLN A 184 8.87 -24.16 -14.18
C GLN A 184 9.78 -23.56 -13.11
N ASN A 185 11.07 -23.38 -13.42
CA ASN A 185 12.00 -22.70 -12.52
C ASN A 185 11.66 -21.21 -12.35
N ILE A 186 11.47 -20.46 -13.46
CA ILE A 186 11.03 -19.06 -13.37
C ILE A 186 9.73 -18.95 -12.57
N GLU A 187 8.74 -19.76 -12.92
CA GLU A 187 7.44 -19.74 -12.25
C GLU A 187 7.57 -20.07 -10.76
N GLY A 188 8.42 -21.03 -10.41
CA GLY A 188 8.78 -21.34 -9.03
C GLY A 188 9.36 -20.13 -8.29
N TYR A 189 10.27 -19.36 -8.92
CA TYR A 189 10.79 -18.13 -8.33
C TYR A 189 9.72 -17.07 -8.16
N LEU A 190 8.88 -16.85 -9.18
CA LEU A 190 7.80 -15.86 -9.14
C LEU A 190 6.76 -16.20 -8.05
N ARG A 191 6.34 -17.47 -7.98
CA ARG A 191 5.45 -18.02 -6.94
C ARG A 191 6.08 -17.98 -5.54
N SER A 192 7.41 -18.03 -5.46
CA SER A 192 8.17 -17.88 -4.20
C SER A 192 8.57 -16.44 -3.92
N TRP A 193 8.16 -15.48 -4.77
CA TRP A 193 8.39 -14.05 -4.64
C TRP A 193 9.86 -13.65 -4.76
N LEU A 194 10.70 -14.59 -5.21
CA LEU A 194 12.12 -14.41 -5.45
C LEU A 194 12.35 -13.80 -6.84
N SER A 195 13.41 -13.02 -7.00
CA SER A 195 13.92 -12.71 -8.33
C SER A 195 14.45 -13.97 -8.98
N VAL A 196 14.26 -14.08 -10.29
CA VAL A 196 14.95 -15.10 -11.09
C VAL A 196 16.46 -14.86 -10.98
N PRO A 197 17.28 -15.86 -10.66
CA PRO A 197 18.73 -15.68 -10.64
C PRO A 197 19.27 -15.22 -11.99
N ILE A 198 20.37 -14.44 -11.97
CA ILE A 198 21.03 -13.98 -13.20
C ILE A 198 21.49 -15.17 -14.04
N ALA A 199 22.03 -16.22 -13.40
CA ALA A 199 22.49 -17.43 -14.08
C ALA A 199 21.34 -18.11 -14.85
N ASP A 200 20.17 -18.24 -14.22
CA ASP A 200 19.00 -18.85 -14.84
C ASP A 200 18.48 -17.98 -16.00
N SER A 201 18.42 -16.65 -15.81
CA SER A 201 18.02 -15.72 -16.88
C SER A 201 19.00 -15.74 -18.06
N ALA A 202 20.30 -15.77 -17.78
CA ALA A 202 21.36 -15.81 -18.78
C ALA A 202 21.41 -17.14 -19.54
N LEU A 203 21.09 -18.25 -18.86
CA LEU A 203 21.03 -19.58 -19.47
C LEU A 203 20.03 -19.58 -20.63
N VAL A 204 18.84 -19.02 -20.46
CA VAL A 204 17.85 -18.86 -21.56
C VAL A 204 18.44 -18.08 -22.71
N LEU A 205 19.06 -16.93 -22.41
CA LEU A 205 19.58 -16.05 -23.43
C LEU A 205 20.76 -16.64 -24.19
N SER A 206 21.38 -17.71 -23.67
CA SER A 206 22.54 -18.38 -24.26
C SER A 206 22.19 -19.47 -25.27
N TYR A 207 20.96 -20.01 -25.28
CA TYR A 207 20.63 -21.05 -26.26
C TYR A 207 20.45 -20.46 -27.67
N PRO A 208 21.17 -20.98 -28.68
CA PRO A 208 21.17 -20.44 -30.03
C PRO A 208 19.81 -20.55 -30.73
N GLU A 209 18.98 -21.52 -30.33
CA GLU A 209 17.66 -21.79 -30.92
C GLU A 209 16.49 -21.36 -30.03
N THR A 210 16.70 -20.46 -29.07
CA THR A 210 15.60 -19.94 -28.24
C THR A 210 14.55 -19.23 -29.07
N SER A 211 13.28 -19.50 -28.75
CA SER A 211 12.16 -18.76 -29.30
C SER A 211 12.26 -17.26 -28.96
N PRO A 212 11.72 -16.34 -29.79
CA PRO A 212 11.65 -14.92 -29.43
C PRO A 212 10.96 -14.68 -28.07
N PHE A 213 9.99 -15.52 -27.71
CA PHE A 213 9.31 -15.50 -26.42
C PHE A 213 10.26 -15.85 -25.27
N ALA A 214 11.00 -16.94 -25.39
CA ALA A 214 12.01 -17.32 -24.39
C ALA A 214 13.03 -16.21 -24.17
N ARG A 215 13.52 -15.60 -25.26
CA ARG A 215 14.45 -14.46 -25.17
C ARG A 215 13.83 -13.26 -24.48
N ALA A 216 12.61 -12.87 -24.86
CA ALA A 216 11.92 -11.77 -24.22
C ALA A 216 11.77 -12.01 -22.71
N ILE A 217 11.45 -13.24 -22.30
CA ILE A 217 11.27 -13.59 -20.90
C ILE A 217 12.60 -13.65 -20.15
N GLY A 218 13.64 -14.22 -20.74
CA GLY A 218 14.99 -14.15 -20.18
C GLY A 218 15.43 -12.69 -19.97
N MET A 219 15.08 -11.78 -20.89
CA MET A 219 15.34 -10.34 -20.74
C MET A 219 14.51 -9.70 -19.63
N LEU A 220 13.21 -10.02 -19.51
CA LEU A 220 12.35 -9.51 -18.44
C LEU A 220 12.77 -10.03 -17.07
N ALA A 221 13.13 -11.31 -16.97
CA ALA A 221 13.67 -11.93 -15.78
C ALA A 221 14.98 -11.25 -15.36
N LEU A 222 15.91 -11.06 -16.30
CA LEU A 222 17.16 -10.32 -16.07
C LEU A 222 16.89 -8.88 -15.64
N ALA A 223 15.88 -8.22 -16.22
CA ALA A 223 15.48 -6.87 -15.85
C ALA A 223 14.96 -6.82 -14.39
N ASP A 224 14.17 -7.81 -13.95
CA ASP A 224 13.68 -7.89 -12.57
C ASP A 224 14.84 -8.08 -11.59
N THR A 225 15.82 -8.93 -11.94
CA THR A 225 17.02 -9.14 -11.11
C THR A 225 17.90 -7.90 -11.04
N ALA A 226 18.11 -7.21 -12.16
CA ALA A 226 18.89 -5.97 -12.22
C ALA A 226 18.24 -4.82 -11.45
N ARG A 227 16.92 -4.87 -11.23
CA ARG A 227 16.17 -3.85 -10.47
C ARG A 227 16.40 -3.95 -8.97
N ILE A 228 16.77 -5.13 -8.44
CA ILE A 228 16.98 -5.28 -7.00
C ILE A 228 18.20 -4.44 -6.59
N PRO A 229 18.05 -3.49 -5.65
CA PRO A 229 19.08 -2.52 -5.32
C PRO A 229 20.16 -3.15 -4.43
N ARG A 230 20.91 -4.12 -4.97
CA ARG A 230 22.19 -4.54 -4.39
C ARG A 230 23.33 -3.61 -4.82
N VAL A 231 23.11 -2.75 -5.80
CA VAL A 231 24.10 -1.82 -6.37
C VAL A 231 23.56 -0.37 -6.32
N PRO A 232 24.36 0.65 -5.94
CA PRO A 232 23.91 2.04 -5.87
C PRO A 232 23.38 2.55 -7.23
N LEU A 233 22.17 3.11 -7.22
CA LEU A 233 21.28 3.50 -8.34
C LEU A 233 21.81 4.56 -9.34
N GLY A 234 23.10 4.84 -9.40
CA GLY A 234 23.64 5.90 -10.27
C GLY A 234 23.68 5.57 -11.77
N ARG A 235 23.71 4.29 -12.16
CA ARG A 235 23.89 3.87 -13.57
C ARG A 235 22.97 2.75 -14.07
N ASP A 236 22.34 1.99 -13.18
CA ASP A 236 21.67 0.73 -13.57
C ASP A 236 20.20 0.88 -14.01
N SER A 237 19.50 1.97 -13.68
CA SER A 237 18.13 2.19 -14.16
C SER A 237 18.03 2.20 -15.69
N GLY A 238 19.08 2.67 -16.37
CA GLY A 238 19.18 2.64 -17.82
C GLY A 238 19.25 1.21 -18.39
N GLN A 239 19.83 0.25 -17.67
CA GLN A 239 19.92 -1.14 -18.13
C GLN A 239 18.57 -1.85 -18.03
N THR A 240 17.86 -1.72 -16.90
CA THR A 240 16.50 -2.26 -16.74
C THR A 240 15.57 -1.73 -17.83
N ILE A 241 15.58 -0.41 -18.09
CA ILE A 241 14.76 0.20 -19.15
C ILE A 241 15.11 -0.35 -20.53
N ARG A 242 16.41 -0.51 -20.84
CA ARG A 242 16.85 -1.10 -22.13
C ARG A 242 16.38 -2.54 -22.30
N LEU A 243 16.48 -3.36 -21.25
CA LEU A 243 16.04 -4.75 -21.27
C LEU A 243 14.52 -4.85 -21.46
N VAL A 244 13.75 -4.04 -20.73
CA VAL A 244 12.27 -3.99 -20.88
C VAL A 244 11.88 -3.55 -22.28
N ARG A 245 12.48 -2.49 -22.82
CA ARG A 245 12.20 -2.04 -24.19
C ARG A 245 12.54 -3.09 -25.23
N ARG A 246 13.66 -3.81 -25.07
CA ARG A 246 14.06 -4.88 -25.99
C ARG A 246 13.11 -6.08 -25.90
N ALA A 247 12.70 -6.48 -24.70
CA ALA A 247 11.68 -7.50 -24.52
C ALA A 247 10.33 -7.08 -25.13
N ALA A 248 9.89 -5.85 -24.89
CA ALA A 248 8.67 -5.30 -25.47
C ALA A 248 8.73 -5.28 -27.00
N TYR A 249 9.86 -4.91 -27.59
CA TYR A 249 10.05 -4.98 -29.05
C TYR A 249 9.86 -6.40 -29.59
N LEU A 250 10.46 -7.41 -28.95
CA LEU A 250 10.30 -8.82 -29.32
C LEU A 250 8.85 -9.31 -29.18
N LEU A 251 8.16 -8.90 -28.11
CA LEU A 251 6.77 -9.26 -27.86
C LEU A 251 5.81 -8.53 -28.81
N ASN A 252 6.07 -7.26 -29.12
CA ASN A 252 5.24 -6.42 -29.99
C ASN A 252 5.34 -6.81 -31.45
N ALA A 253 6.54 -7.17 -31.93
CA ALA A 253 6.73 -7.66 -33.30
C ALA A 253 5.76 -8.80 -33.61
N GLU A 254 5.55 -9.69 -32.65
CA GLU A 254 4.63 -10.83 -32.76
C GLU A 254 3.16 -10.44 -32.49
N LEU A 255 2.87 -9.63 -31.45
CA LEU A 255 1.52 -9.12 -31.15
C LEU A 255 0.88 -8.37 -32.32
N LEU A 256 1.70 -7.69 -33.13
CA LEU A 256 1.26 -6.92 -34.30
C LEU A 256 1.22 -7.75 -35.59
N THR A 257 1.78 -8.98 -35.60
CA THR A 257 1.63 -9.84 -36.76
C THR A 257 0.17 -10.26 -36.89
N LYS A 258 -0.45 -9.97 -38.03
CA LYS A 258 -1.81 -10.46 -38.34
C LYS A 258 -1.90 -12.00 -38.40
N GLN A 259 -0.77 -12.69 -38.31
CA GLN A 259 -0.66 -14.14 -38.44
C GLN A 259 -1.10 -14.89 -37.19
N PHE A 260 -1.06 -14.28 -36.01
CA PHE A 260 -1.41 -14.95 -34.76
C PHE A 260 -2.55 -14.23 -34.05
N PRO A 261 -3.69 -14.89 -33.76
CA PRO A 261 -4.70 -14.30 -32.90
C PRO A 261 -4.08 -14.01 -31.50
N PRO A 262 -4.37 -12.85 -30.87
CA PRO A 262 -3.90 -12.46 -29.53
C PRO A 262 -4.02 -13.52 -28.44
N ILE A 263 -4.99 -14.43 -28.59
CA ILE A 263 -5.15 -15.62 -27.75
C ILE A 263 -3.89 -16.48 -27.68
N ILE A 264 -3.13 -16.58 -28.78
CA ILE A 264 -1.87 -17.31 -28.83
C ILE A 264 -0.91 -16.67 -27.84
N VAL A 265 -0.72 -15.36 -27.90
CA VAL A 265 0.16 -14.61 -27.00
C VAL A 265 -0.22 -14.81 -25.54
N LEU A 266 -1.51 -14.85 -25.19
CA LEU A 266 -1.95 -15.15 -23.82
C LEU A 266 -1.79 -16.61 -23.41
N SER A 267 -1.91 -17.55 -24.34
CA SER A 267 -1.80 -19.00 -24.09
C SER A 267 -0.37 -19.51 -24.00
N LEU A 268 0.61 -18.68 -24.39
CA LEU A 268 2.02 -18.96 -24.20
C LEU A 268 2.27 -19.13 -22.69
N ARG A 269 2.67 -20.32 -22.22
CA ARG A 269 2.94 -20.68 -20.79
C ARG A 269 4.05 -19.86 -20.10
N TRP A 270 4.42 -18.72 -20.66
CA TRP A 270 5.43 -17.82 -20.13
C TRP A 270 4.80 -16.78 -19.21
N PRO A 271 5.33 -16.55 -18.00
CA PRO A 271 4.78 -15.59 -17.04
C PRO A 271 5.17 -14.14 -17.37
N LYS A 272 4.91 -13.69 -18.62
CA LYS A 272 5.40 -12.40 -19.12
C LYS A 272 4.74 -11.23 -18.43
N PHE A 273 3.42 -11.31 -18.24
CA PHE A 273 2.68 -10.24 -17.58
C PHE A 273 2.93 -10.24 -16.07
N GLN A 274 3.21 -11.39 -15.46
CA GLN A 274 3.67 -11.44 -14.06
C GLN A 274 5.04 -10.75 -13.89
N LEU A 275 5.98 -10.96 -14.81
CA LEU A 275 7.27 -10.27 -14.79
C LEU A 275 7.13 -8.77 -15.02
N LEU A 276 6.30 -8.35 -15.98
CA LEU A 276 6.01 -6.94 -16.23
C LEU A 276 5.30 -6.27 -15.05
N ASP A 277 4.39 -6.99 -14.39
CA ASP A 277 3.72 -6.51 -13.19
C ASP A 277 4.74 -6.29 -12.05
N ARG A 278 5.62 -7.26 -11.80
CA ARG A 278 6.71 -7.09 -10.83
C ARG A 278 7.61 -5.92 -11.18
N LEU A 279 8.03 -5.80 -12.44
CA LEU A 279 8.83 -4.68 -12.91
C LEU A 279 8.12 -3.35 -12.67
N SER A 280 6.79 -3.32 -12.76
CA SER A 280 5.98 -2.12 -12.53
C SER A 280 5.90 -1.70 -11.06
N CYS A 281 6.18 -2.63 -10.15
CA CYS A 281 6.14 -2.41 -8.71
C CYS A 281 7.43 -1.74 -8.21
N SER A 282 7.64 -0.43 -8.47
CA SER A 282 8.85 0.29 -8.01
C SER A 282 9.27 -0.09 -6.58
N PRO A 283 10.53 -0.47 -6.33
CA PRO A 283 11.00 -0.88 -5.01
C PRO A 283 11.29 0.32 -4.08
N GLU A 284 11.34 1.53 -4.61
CA GLU A 284 11.56 2.75 -3.86
C GLU A 284 10.52 3.81 -4.28
N VAL A 285 10.00 4.55 -3.31
CA VAL A 285 9.01 5.61 -3.52
C VAL A 285 9.49 6.86 -2.82
N VAL A 286 9.53 7.98 -3.53
CA VAL A 286 9.75 9.30 -2.93
C VAL A 286 8.44 9.76 -2.32
N LEU A 287 8.43 9.96 -0.99
CA LEU A 287 7.24 10.40 -0.28
C LEU A 287 7.03 11.91 -0.46
N ARG A 288 5.80 12.29 -0.78
CA ARG A 288 5.31 13.67 -0.87
C ARG A 288 4.68 14.09 0.45
N LEU A 289 5.52 14.30 1.46
CA LEU A 289 5.08 14.87 2.73
C LEU A 289 4.87 16.39 2.59
N PRO A 290 4.00 17.00 3.42
CA PRO A 290 3.83 18.45 3.42
C PRO A 290 5.14 19.19 3.70
N ALA A 291 5.28 20.42 3.22
CA ALA A 291 6.53 21.18 3.31
C ALA A 291 6.97 21.36 4.78
N ALA A 292 6.02 21.56 5.70
CA ALA A 292 6.29 21.67 7.13
C ALA A 292 6.89 20.38 7.73
N ALA A 293 6.67 19.23 7.09
CA ALA A 293 7.10 17.93 7.56
C ALA A 293 8.48 17.52 7.05
N SER A 294 9.06 18.14 6.01
CA SER A 294 10.41 17.73 5.60
C SER A 294 11.16 18.72 4.72
N VAL A 295 12.40 19.03 5.13
CA VAL A 295 13.39 19.75 4.32
C VAL A 295 13.88 18.90 3.13
N ARG A 296 13.68 17.57 3.16
CA ARG A 296 14.08 16.63 2.09
C ARG A 296 12.95 15.67 1.79
N GLN A 297 12.65 15.39 0.52
CA GLN A 297 11.66 14.36 0.18
C GLN A 297 12.17 12.97 0.60
N PRO A 298 11.63 12.35 1.67
CA PRO A 298 12.17 11.11 2.18
C PRO A 298 11.78 9.96 1.24
N LYS A 299 12.62 8.93 1.19
CA LYS A 299 12.36 7.73 0.38
C LYS A 299 11.85 6.59 1.25
N LEU A 300 10.83 5.87 0.81
CA LEU A 300 10.42 4.60 1.39
C LEU A 300 10.79 3.47 0.42
N ALA A 301 11.55 2.49 0.89
CA ALA A 301 11.69 1.23 0.18
C ALA A 301 10.48 0.33 0.49
N VAL A 302 9.88 -0.19 -0.57
CA VAL A 302 8.66 -1.01 -0.55
C VAL A 302 8.96 -2.37 -1.17
N LEU A 303 8.11 -3.38 -0.95
CA LEU A 303 8.36 -4.72 -1.51
C LEU A 303 8.26 -4.67 -3.03
N PRO A 304 9.18 -5.25 -3.83
CA PRO A 304 9.23 -5.14 -5.30
C PRO A 304 8.14 -5.93 -6.06
N LEU A 305 6.94 -5.99 -5.50
CA LEU A 305 5.81 -6.83 -5.89
C LEU A 305 4.50 -6.20 -5.43
N ARG A 306 3.37 -6.80 -5.83
CA ARG A 306 2.03 -6.37 -5.39
C ARG A 306 1.80 -6.80 -3.95
N GLU A 307 1.69 -5.81 -3.09
CA GLU A 307 1.39 -5.96 -1.68
C GLU A 307 0.65 -4.71 -1.24
N LYS A 308 -0.38 -4.88 -0.42
CA LYS A 308 -1.33 -3.84 -0.05
C LYS A 308 -0.65 -2.52 0.34
N VAL A 309 0.26 -2.57 1.30
CA VAL A 309 0.91 -1.37 1.84
C VAL A 309 1.85 -0.77 0.80
N SER A 310 2.67 -1.59 0.15
CA SER A 310 3.59 -1.20 -0.92
C SER A 310 2.87 -0.48 -2.07
N ASP A 311 1.73 -1.01 -2.50
CA ASP A 311 0.94 -0.45 -3.59
C ASP A 311 0.25 0.86 -3.20
N VAL A 312 -0.28 0.96 -1.97
CA VAL A 312 -0.82 2.24 -1.48
C VAL A 312 0.28 3.30 -1.44
N VAL A 313 1.47 2.97 -0.91
CA VAL A 313 2.57 3.92 -0.88
C VAL A 313 2.99 4.34 -2.29
N ARG A 314 3.12 3.41 -3.25
CA ARG A 314 3.40 3.76 -4.66
C ARG A 314 2.33 4.67 -5.26
N ALA A 315 1.08 4.29 -5.05
CA ALA A 315 -0.05 4.96 -5.67
C ALA A 315 -0.19 6.41 -5.16
N CYS A 316 0.14 6.62 -3.90
CA CYS A 316 -0.20 7.84 -3.20
C CYS A 316 1.02 8.68 -2.84
N GLN A 317 2.21 8.08 -2.95
CA GLN A 317 3.48 8.67 -2.54
C GLN A 317 3.40 9.19 -1.09
N MET A 318 2.66 8.49 -0.24
CA MET A 318 2.39 8.82 1.15
C MET A 318 2.60 7.58 2.00
N PRO A 319 3.11 7.73 3.23
CA PRO A 319 3.27 6.59 4.13
C PRO A 319 1.90 6.02 4.51
N TYR A 320 1.79 4.69 4.60
CA TYR A 320 0.58 4.01 5.08
C TYR A 320 0.43 4.07 6.61
N CYS A 321 0.76 5.21 7.21
CA CYS A 321 0.69 5.39 8.65
C CYS A 321 -0.71 5.82 9.09
N ASP A 322 -1.28 5.12 10.07
CA ASP A 322 -2.58 5.44 10.63
C ASP A 322 -2.65 6.88 11.16
N LEU A 323 -3.66 7.61 10.74
CA LEU A 323 -3.83 9.04 11.05
C LEU A 323 -4.06 9.29 12.54
N ASP A 324 -4.67 8.36 13.29
CA ASP A 324 -4.83 8.52 14.74
C ASP A 324 -3.48 8.42 15.45
N PHE A 325 -2.55 7.61 14.92
CA PHE A 325 -1.17 7.58 15.42
C PHE A 325 -0.42 8.88 15.08
N GLN A 326 -0.60 9.39 13.86
CA GLN A 326 -0.02 10.68 13.47
C GLN A 326 -0.51 11.81 14.40
N GLU A 327 -1.83 11.89 14.64
CA GLU A 327 -2.43 12.83 15.59
C GLU A 327 -1.82 12.68 16.99
N LEU A 328 -1.69 11.45 17.47
CA LEU A 328 -1.08 11.17 18.77
C LEU A 328 0.36 11.69 18.85
N ALA A 329 1.17 11.42 17.84
CA ALA A 329 2.57 11.82 17.79
C ALA A 329 2.73 13.33 17.76
N LEU A 330 1.90 14.03 16.98
CA LEU A 330 1.87 15.49 16.90
C LEU A 330 1.47 16.11 18.24
N ARG A 331 0.42 15.61 18.89
CA ARG A 331 -0.02 16.07 20.21
C ARG A 331 1.05 15.84 21.28
N ALA A 332 1.75 14.71 21.22
CA ALA A 332 2.85 14.41 22.14
C ALA A 332 4.06 15.33 21.91
N ALA A 333 4.42 15.58 20.65
CA ALA A 333 5.50 16.49 20.28
C ALA A 333 5.17 17.92 20.75
N ALA A 334 3.92 18.35 20.61
CA ALA A 334 3.42 19.65 21.06
C ALA A 334 3.48 19.81 22.59
N SER A 335 3.22 18.73 23.35
CA SER A 335 3.35 18.72 24.82
C SER A 335 4.78 18.77 25.33
N ALA A 336 5.71 18.26 24.54
CA ALA A 336 7.12 18.31 24.88
C ALA A 336 7.74 19.69 24.60
N SER A 337 7.06 20.55 23.86
CA SER A 337 7.50 21.91 23.56
C SER A 337 7.23 22.85 24.73
N SER A 338 8.28 23.15 25.51
CA SER A 338 8.33 24.39 26.30
C SER A 338 8.52 25.57 25.33
N PRO A 339 8.09 26.81 25.65
CA PRO A 339 8.35 27.99 24.81
C PRO A 339 9.82 28.16 24.37
N THR A 340 10.75 27.54 25.10
CA THR A 340 12.19 27.62 24.89
C THR A 340 12.85 26.33 24.36
N ALA A 341 12.10 25.25 24.16
CA ALA A 341 12.66 23.93 23.89
C ALA A 341 11.71 23.07 23.05
N ALA A 342 12.08 22.78 21.80
CA ALA A 342 11.30 21.92 20.91
C ALA A 342 11.15 20.50 21.48
N GLY A 343 9.92 20.01 21.53
CA GLY A 343 9.61 18.70 22.10
C GLY A 343 10.29 17.53 21.39
N ARG A 344 10.95 16.65 22.14
CA ARG A 344 11.65 15.46 21.64
C ARG A 344 10.78 14.21 21.74
N LEU A 345 10.87 13.32 20.75
CA LEU A 345 10.13 12.07 20.70
C LEU A 345 11.06 10.86 20.73
N ARG A 346 10.57 9.78 21.34
CA ARG A 346 11.03 8.42 21.13
C ARG A 346 9.86 7.56 20.72
N ILE A 347 10.07 6.66 19.78
CA ILE A 347 9.03 5.74 19.29
C ILE A 347 9.51 4.30 19.49
N VAL A 348 8.59 3.45 19.92
CA VAL A 348 8.70 1.99 19.78
C VAL A 348 7.51 1.56 18.96
N GLU A 349 7.75 0.94 17.81
CA GLU A 349 6.73 0.48 16.89
C GLU A 349 6.79 -1.04 16.77
N VAL A 350 5.77 -1.72 17.29
CA VAL A 350 5.58 -3.17 17.16
C VAL A 350 4.64 -3.46 16.02
N GLY A 351 5.06 -4.33 15.09
CA GLY A 351 4.37 -4.53 13.82
C GLY A 351 4.60 -3.32 12.94
N ALA A 352 5.89 -3.03 12.67
CA ALA A 352 6.28 -1.87 11.90
C ALA A 352 5.91 -2.00 10.41
N ASN A 353 5.76 -3.22 9.88
CA ASN A 353 5.64 -3.47 8.45
C ASN A 353 6.78 -2.75 7.70
N LEU A 354 6.49 -1.99 6.65
CA LEU A 354 7.46 -1.16 5.91
C LEU A 354 8.00 0.03 6.74
N GLY A 355 7.57 0.15 8.00
CA GLY A 355 7.92 1.21 8.93
C GLY A 355 7.33 2.55 8.54
N ASP A 356 6.16 2.55 7.88
CA ASP A 356 5.46 3.75 7.40
C ASP A 356 5.36 4.84 8.47
N CYS A 357 4.97 4.46 9.69
CA CYS A 357 4.85 5.41 10.80
C CYS A 357 6.19 5.88 11.34
N THR A 358 7.19 5.00 11.44
CA THR A 358 8.55 5.37 11.84
C THR A 358 9.20 6.30 10.82
N VAL A 359 9.09 6.01 9.52
CA VAL A 359 9.62 6.82 8.43
C VAL A 359 8.91 8.17 8.35
N TRP A 360 7.57 8.18 8.45
CA TRP A 360 6.79 9.41 8.56
C TRP A 360 7.26 10.27 9.73
N ALA A 361 7.38 9.68 10.93
CA ALA A 361 7.81 10.41 12.12
C ALA A 361 9.25 10.94 11.98
N ALA A 362 10.16 10.15 11.40
CA ALA A 362 11.54 10.56 11.20
C ALA A 362 11.68 11.72 10.23
N ALA A 363 10.87 11.73 9.16
CA ALA A 363 10.76 12.86 8.26
C ALA A 363 10.16 14.07 8.98
N HIS A 364 8.93 13.92 9.49
CA HIS A 364 8.13 14.99 10.10
C HIS A 364 8.86 15.69 11.25
N PHE A 365 9.45 14.93 12.17
CA PHE A 365 10.07 15.48 13.37
C PHE A 365 11.57 15.75 13.20
N GLY A 366 12.21 15.27 12.13
CA GLY A 366 13.65 15.43 11.91
C GLY A 366 14.47 15.05 13.14
N ARG A 367 15.35 15.94 13.60
CA ARG A 367 16.20 15.74 14.79
C ARG A 367 15.42 15.69 16.12
N ARG A 368 14.14 16.07 16.13
CA ARG A 368 13.28 15.94 17.33
C ARG A 368 12.90 14.48 17.57
N LEU A 369 12.90 13.61 16.56
CA LEU A 369 12.88 12.17 16.77
C LEU A 369 14.26 11.72 17.25
N VAL A 370 14.39 11.50 18.55
CA VAL A 370 15.65 11.13 19.21
C VAL A 370 16.02 9.68 18.92
N ARG A 371 15.01 8.80 18.97
CA ARG A 371 15.19 7.36 18.71
C ARG A 371 13.87 6.74 18.28
N ALA A 372 13.93 5.83 17.33
CA ALA A 372 12.85 4.90 17.02
C ALA A 372 13.38 3.47 17.03
N THR A 373 12.60 2.55 17.60
CA THR A 373 12.83 1.12 17.47
C THR A 373 11.62 0.53 16.75
N ALA A 374 11.81 0.07 15.53
CA ALA A 374 10.78 -0.50 14.68
C ALA A 374 10.95 -2.02 14.61
N VAL A 375 9.92 -2.76 14.97
CA VAL A 375 9.94 -4.21 15.17
C VAL A 375 9.07 -4.87 14.11
N GLU A 376 9.69 -5.64 13.23
CA GLU A 376 9.03 -6.32 12.11
C GLU A 376 9.50 -7.77 12.01
N PRO A 377 8.63 -8.78 12.21
CA PRO A 377 9.05 -10.17 12.20
C PRO A 377 9.33 -10.76 10.80
N VAL A 378 8.82 -10.17 9.71
CA VAL A 378 8.99 -10.70 8.36
C VAL A 378 10.30 -10.20 7.74
N PRO A 379 11.30 -11.06 7.47
CA PRO A 379 12.65 -10.64 7.06
C PRO A 379 12.67 -9.72 5.85
N VAL A 380 11.94 -10.05 4.78
CA VAL A 380 11.92 -9.24 3.55
C VAL A 380 11.33 -7.84 3.77
N ILE A 381 10.38 -7.69 4.70
CA ILE A 381 9.80 -6.40 5.07
C ILE A 381 10.76 -5.63 5.98
N ALA A 382 11.37 -6.32 6.95
CA ALA A 382 12.39 -5.73 7.80
C ALA A 382 13.59 -5.22 6.97
N ASP A 383 13.98 -5.92 5.90
CA ASP A 383 15.00 -5.48 4.95
C ASP A 383 14.57 -4.23 4.16
N ALA A 384 13.33 -4.17 3.69
CA ALA A 384 12.79 -2.97 3.05
C ALA A 384 12.76 -1.76 4.02
N LEU A 385 12.40 -1.99 5.28
CA LEU A 385 12.46 -0.97 6.32
C LEU A 385 13.90 -0.55 6.62
N ARG A 386 14.85 -1.49 6.79
CA ARG A 386 16.28 -1.16 6.94
C ARG A 386 16.72 -0.30 5.78
N ARG A 387 16.46 -0.71 4.53
CA ARG A 387 16.79 0.05 3.32
C ARG A 387 16.21 1.47 3.35
N SER A 388 14.97 1.64 3.79
CA SER A 388 14.37 2.97 3.99
C SER A 388 15.18 3.82 4.98
N VAL A 389 15.63 3.24 6.10
CA VAL A 389 16.50 3.93 7.07
C VAL A 389 17.83 4.34 6.44
N GLU A 390 18.43 3.50 5.60
CA GLU A 390 19.70 3.79 4.91
C GLU A 390 19.57 4.90 3.87
N LEU A 391 18.54 4.81 3.01
CA LEU A 391 18.28 5.76 1.93
C LEU A 391 18.15 7.20 2.42
N ASN A 392 17.70 7.38 3.67
CA ASN A 392 17.51 8.68 4.28
C ASN A 392 18.61 9.07 5.27
N GLY A 393 19.61 8.21 5.49
CA GLY A 393 20.70 8.47 6.43
C GLY A 393 20.26 8.53 7.88
N TRP A 394 19.31 7.68 8.30
CA TRP A 394 18.73 7.67 9.66
C TRP A 394 19.21 6.52 10.55
N ARG A 395 20.28 5.82 10.14
CA ARG A 395 20.86 4.70 10.91
C ARG A 395 21.28 5.10 12.33
N ASP A 396 21.55 6.38 12.57
CA ASP A 396 21.94 6.92 13.88
C ASP A 396 20.79 6.99 14.90
N ARG A 397 19.54 6.88 14.44
CA ARG A 397 18.36 7.09 15.31
C ARG A 397 17.23 6.09 15.10
N ILE A 398 17.23 5.31 14.03
CA ILE A 398 16.22 4.27 13.78
C ILE A 398 16.88 2.90 13.84
N GLU A 399 16.43 2.09 14.78
CA GLU A 399 16.82 0.70 14.94
C GLU A 399 15.71 -0.21 14.41
N VAL A 400 16.06 -1.11 13.49
CA VAL A 400 15.14 -2.11 12.95
C VAL A 400 15.43 -3.46 13.60
N VAL A 401 14.45 -3.99 14.32
CA VAL A 401 14.55 -5.26 15.03
C VAL A 401 13.70 -6.29 14.30
N GLU A 402 14.37 -7.26 13.67
CA GLU A 402 13.70 -8.40 13.06
C GLU A 402 13.35 -9.44 14.13
N ALA A 403 12.16 -9.26 14.70
CA ALA A 403 11.64 -10.14 15.72
C ALA A 403 10.11 -9.99 15.81
N LEU A 404 9.48 -11.02 16.32
CA LEU A 404 8.10 -10.98 16.77
C LEU A 404 8.07 -10.56 18.24
N ALA A 405 7.25 -9.57 18.58
CA ALA A 405 7.05 -9.18 19.97
C ALA A 405 6.07 -10.16 20.66
N GLY A 406 6.42 -10.62 21.86
CA GLY A 406 5.60 -11.53 22.65
C GLY A 406 5.78 -11.35 24.15
N ASN A 407 5.34 -12.35 24.92
CA ASN A 407 5.44 -12.36 26.39
C ASN A 407 6.78 -12.91 26.91
N ARG A 408 7.60 -13.47 26.04
CA ARG A 408 8.93 -14.02 26.34
C ARG A 408 9.83 -13.91 25.12
N SER A 409 11.13 -13.99 25.35
CA SER A 409 12.15 -14.04 24.31
C SER A 409 12.40 -15.49 23.88
N GLY A 410 13.00 -15.68 22.70
CA GLY A 410 13.35 -17.00 22.19
C GLY A 410 13.08 -17.16 20.70
N GLN A 411 12.48 -18.28 20.32
CA GLN A 411 12.05 -18.58 18.95
C GLN A 411 10.55 -18.81 18.92
N GLY A 412 9.90 -18.36 17.84
CA GLY A 412 8.47 -18.51 17.61
C GLY A 412 8.19 -18.87 16.15
N THR A 413 6.92 -19.12 15.85
CA THR A 413 6.45 -19.38 14.49
C THR A 413 5.43 -18.32 14.11
N LEU A 414 5.71 -17.65 13.01
CA LEU A 414 4.78 -16.75 12.34
C LEU A 414 4.05 -17.54 11.24
N HIS A 415 2.73 -17.39 11.18
CA HIS A 415 1.91 -17.95 10.11
C HIS A 415 1.54 -16.82 9.15
N LEU A 416 1.96 -16.95 7.89
CA LEU A 416 1.58 -16.07 6.80
C LEU A 416 0.40 -16.70 6.06
N LEU A 417 -0.73 -15.99 5.99
CA LEU A 417 -1.91 -16.44 5.25
C LEU A 417 -1.74 -16.14 3.76
N GLY A 418 -1.86 -17.19 2.94
CA GLY A 418 -1.57 -17.15 1.51
C GLY A 418 -0.06 -17.11 1.20
N GLN A 419 0.28 -16.90 -0.07
CA GLN A 419 1.67 -16.78 -0.53
C GLN A 419 2.28 -15.38 -0.28
N ALA A 420 1.55 -14.45 0.35
CA ALA A 420 1.92 -13.04 0.37
C ALA A 420 2.79 -12.63 1.57
N ALA A 421 4.05 -12.29 1.30
CA ALA A 421 4.83 -11.44 2.19
C ALA A 421 4.13 -10.07 2.33
N GLY A 422 3.98 -9.57 3.55
CA GLY A 422 3.33 -8.27 3.82
C GLY A 422 1.81 -8.32 3.98
N ASN A 423 1.20 -9.52 3.94
CA ASN A 423 -0.20 -9.63 4.28
C ASN A 423 -0.45 -9.13 5.72
N PRO A 424 -1.34 -8.14 5.94
CA PRO A 424 -1.77 -7.76 7.27
C PRO A 424 -2.28 -8.95 8.09
N PHE A 425 -2.64 -10.10 7.52
CA PHE A 425 -3.16 -11.22 8.30
C PHE A 425 -2.10 -12.16 8.90
N ALA A 426 -0.82 -11.75 8.99
CA ALA A 426 0.23 -12.54 9.63
C ALA A 426 -0.02 -12.73 11.14
N GLY A 427 -0.21 -13.98 11.58
CA GLY A 427 -0.52 -14.30 12.98
C GLY A 427 0.59 -15.05 13.70
N ALA A 428 0.86 -14.68 14.95
CA ALA A 428 1.68 -15.47 15.86
C ALA A 428 0.85 -16.62 16.46
N SER A 429 1.36 -17.86 16.42
CA SER A 429 0.60 -19.05 16.82
C SER A 429 0.17 -19.02 18.30
N GLY A 430 -1.13 -19.17 18.51
CA GLY A 430 -1.84 -19.33 19.78
C GLY A 430 -3.35 -19.53 19.53
N SER A 431 -3.85 -18.96 18.43
CA SER A 431 -5.13 -19.29 17.78
C SER A 431 -4.94 -20.42 16.74
N SER A 432 -5.92 -21.32 16.64
CA SER A 432 -5.89 -22.43 15.67
C SER A 432 -6.21 -21.91 14.26
N PHE A 433 -5.19 -21.76 13.40
CA PHE A 433 -5.37 -21.67 11.94
C PHE A 433 -5.78 -23.04 11.33
N SER A 434 -6.62 -23.81 12.04
CA SER A 434 -7.04 -25.13 11.60
C SER A 434 -7.82 -25.02 10.30
N GLY A 435 -7.32 -25.63 9.23
CA GLY A 435 -7.97 -25.66 7.92
C GLY A 435 -7.63 -24.49 6.99
N ILE A 436 -6.74 -23.56 7.37
CA ILE A 436 -6.26 -22.51 6.46
C ILE A 436 -4.81 -22.81 6.11
N GLU A 437 -4.52 -22.95 4.82
CA GLU A 437 -3.16 -23.10 4.31
C GLU A 437 -2.34 -21.85 4.67
N SER A 438 -1.22 -22.05 5.36
CA SER A 438 -0.35 -20.97 5.80
C SER A 438 1.11 -21.35 5.66
N THR A 439 1.92 -20.38 5.24
CA THR A 439 3.38 -20.52 5.24
C THR A 439 3.89 -20.27 6.65
N LYS A 440 4.63 -21.24 7.20
CA LYS A 440 5.22 -21.14 8.54
C LYS A 440 6.63 -20.59 8.44
N LEU A 441 6.89 -19.51 9.18
CA LEU A 441 8.19 -18.87 9.26
C LEU A 441 8.73 -18.93 10.69
N GLY A 442 9.92 -19.49 10.88
CA GLY A 442 10.63 -19.44 12.15
C GLY A 442 11.18 -18.03 12.38
N VAL A 443 10.82 -17.40 13.50
CA VAL A 443 11.19 -16.00 13.79
C VAL A 443 11.67 -15.86 15.22
N LYS A 444 12.62 -14.94 15.43
CA LYS A 444 13.06 -14.55 16.77
C LYS A 444 11.89 -13.94 17.55
N LEU A 445 11.74 -14.31 18.82
CA LEU A 445 10.84 -13.66 19.76
C LEU A 445 11.63 -12.68 20.64
N THR A 446 11.03 -11.52 20.87
CA THR A 446 11.50 -10.52 21.85
C THR A 446 10.34 -10.02 22.70
N THR A 447 10.66 -9.30 23.76
CA THR A 447 9.67 -8.68 24.65
C THR A 447 9.73 -7.16 24.57
N LEU A 448 8.63 -6.49 24.90
CA LEU A 448 8.64 -5.05 25.12
C LEU A 448 9.63 -4.64 26.23
N THR A 449 9.90 -5.52 27.19
CA THR A 449 10.93 -5.30 28.21
C THR A 449 12.30 -5.13 27.56
N GLU A 450 12.72 -6.06 26.72
CA GLU A 450 14.00 -6.04 25.99
C GLU A 450 14.12 -4.84 25.06
N LEU A 451 13.11 -4.62 24.22
CA LEU A 451 13.06 -3.50 23.28
C LEU A 451 13.24 -2.15 23.98
N MET A 452 12.79 -2.04 25.23
CA MET A 452 12.84 -0.82 26.01
C MET A 452 13.98 -0.79 27.06
N GLN A 453 14.89 -1.75 27.08
CA GLN A 453 15.97 -1.82 28.09
C GLN A 453 16.84 -0.56 28.07
N ASN A 454 17.19 -0.09 26.88
CA ASN A 454 18.07 1.07 26.67
C ASN A 454 17.34 2.42 26.71
N TYR A 455 16.03 2.42 26.98
CA TYR A 455 15.25 3.65 27.07
C TYR A 455 15.39 4.19 28.50
N PRO A 456 15.94 5.41 28.69
CA PRO A 456 16.10 5.96 30.02
C PRO A 456 14.72 6.09 30.68
N ARG A 457 14.66 5.75 31.97
CA ARG A 457 13.44 5.94 32.76
C ARG A 457 13.04 7.41 32.69
N VAL A 458 11.75 7.70 32.47
CA VAL A 458 11.25 9.08 32.55
C VAL A 458 11.59 9.57 33.95
N ALA A 459 12.43 10.61 34.05
CA ALA A 459 12.90 11.12 35.33
C ALA A 459 11.68 11.48 36.18
N VAL A 460 11.51 10.74 37.28
CA VAL A 460 10.47 11.01 38.27
C VAL A 460 10.93 12.26 39.02
N MET A 461 10.12 13.33 38.90
CA MET A 461 10.15 14.61 39.63
C MET A 461 11.35 14.84 40.56
N GLY A 462 12.24 15.76 40.20
CA GLY A 462 13.25 16.30 41.12
C GLY A 462 14.35 17.13 40.45
N ARG A 463 14.77 16.76 39.23
CA ARG A 463 15.69 17.57 38.41
C ARG A 463 14.99 17.98 37.13
N LYS A 464 14.78 19.29 36.94
CA LYS A 464 14.29 19.87 35.68
C LYS A 464 15.36 19.66 34.62
N LEU A 465 15.31 18.55 33.89
CA LEU A 465 16.01 18.49 32.61
C LEU A 465 15.41 19.56 31.69
N PRO A 466 16.23 20.31 30.94
CA PRO A 466 15.74 21.41 30.09
C PRO A 466 14.80 20.92 28.97
N PHE A 467 14.79 19.61 28.67
CA PHE A 467 13.97 19.02 27.62
C PHE A 467 13.22 17.79 28.15
N ARG A 468 11.89 17.77 27.94
CA ARG A 468 11.08 16.57 28.14
C ARG A 468 11.12 15.74 26.84
N THR A 469 11.51 14.47 26.95
CA THR A 469 11.39 13.51 25.84
C THR A 469 10.16 12.65 26.06
N MET A 470 9.23 12.68 25.11
CA MET A 470 8.02 11.89 25.13
C MET A 470 8.27 10.53 24.48
N THR A 471 7.85 9.46 25.15
CA THR A 471 7.99 8.10 24.61
C THR A 471 6.63 7.57 24.17
N LEU A 472 6.53 7.21 22.89
CA LEU A 472 5.34 6.68 22.25
C LEU A 472 5.53 5.18 21.98
N LEU A 473 4.48 4.40 22.18
CA LEU A 473 4.43 2.99 21.84
C LEU A 473 3.30 2.76 20.84
N LYS A 474 3.63 2.41 19.60
CA LYS A 474 2.69 1.91 18.61
C LYS A 474 2.69 0.39 18.67
N ILE A 475 1.51 -0.23 18.83
CA ILE A 475 1.37 -1.67 18.67
C ILE A 475 0.30 -1.91 17.62
N TRP A 476 0.75 -2.40 16.49
CA TRP A 476 -0.10 -3.06 15.52
C TRP A 476 0.14 -4.57 15.66
N ALA A 477 -0.74 -5.26 16.38
CA ALA A 477 -0.60 -6.71 16.58
C ALA A 477 -1.76 -7.42 15.89
N TYR A 478 -1.44 -8.17 14.84
CA TYR A 478 -2.35 -9.14 14.23
C TYR A 478 -2.38 -10.46 15.03
N GLY A 479 -1.35 -10.73 15.83
CA GLY A 479 -1.38 -11.80 16.84
C GLY A 479 -2.13 -11.40 18.12
N ASP A 480 -2.00 -12.22 19.17
CA ASP A 480 -2.59 -11.92 20.46
C ASP A 480 -1.92 -10.68 21.10
N LEU A 481 -2.57 -9.52 20.95
CA LEU A 481 -2.13 -8.25 21.55
C LEU A 481 -1.87 -8.38 23.05
N LEU A 482 -2.62 -9.22 23.78
CA LEU A 482 -2.39 -9.43 25.21
C LEU A 482 -1.08 -10.15 25.48
N HIS A 483 -0.62 -11.05 24.59
CA HIS A 483 0.71 -11.65 24.69
C HIS A 483 1.81 -10.59 24.57
N VAL A 484 1.70 -9.67 23.61
CA VAL A 484 2.65 -8.55 23.48
C VAL A 484 2.68 -7.72 24.76
N LEU A 485 1.50 -7.34 25.28
CA LEU A 485 1.38 -6.54 26.50
C LEU A 485 1.88 -7.27 27.76
N ARG A 486 1.77 -8.60 27.83
CA ARG A 486 2.35 -9.41 28.93
C ARG A 486 3.89 -9.36 28.94
N GLY A 487 4.53 -9.10 27.81
CA GLY A 487 5.98 -8.89 27.72
C GLY A 487 6.44 -7.48 28.12
N ALA A 488 5.52 -6.58 28.47
CA ALA A 488 5.83 -5.22 28.89
C ALA A 488 6.63 -5.19 30.21
N PRO A 489 7.58 -4.25 30.36
CA PRO A 489 8.38 -4.15 31.57
C PRO A 489 7.51 -3.79 32.77
N PRO A 490 7.86 -4.28 33.98
CA PRO A 490 7.32 -3.74 35.22
C PRO A 490 7.50 -2.22 35.23
N GLY A 491 6.41 -1.48 35.42
CA GLY A 491 6.45 -0.03 35.35
C GLY A 491 6.44 0.53 33.92
N LEU A 492 5.75 -0.10 32.96
CA LEU A 492 5.53 0.45 31.62
C LEU A 492 5.08 1.92 31.67
N GLY A 493 4.17 2.27 32.59
CA GLY A 493 3.74 3.64 32.84
C GLY A 493 4.83 4.59 33.36
N ARG A 494 6.06 4.15 33.62
CA ARG A 494 7.22 5.03 33.89
C ARG A 494 8.13 5.21 32.68
N ARG A 495 7.91 4.45 31.61
CA ARG A 495 8.72 4.47 30.38
C ARG A 495 7.97 5.00 29.18
N VAL A 496 6.64 4.86 29.16
CA VAL A 496 5.80 5.28 28.03
C VAL A 496 4.84 6.39 28.48
N ASP A 497 4.69 7.41 27.65
CA ASP A 497 3.77 8.54 27.90
C ASP A 497 2.42 8.33 27.21
N ALA A 498 2.45 7.78 26.00
CA ALA A 498 1.25 7.41 25.26
C ALA A 498 1.46 6.18 24.39
N VAL A 499 0.35 5.49 24.12
CA VAL A 499 0.27 4.24 23.39
C VAL A 499 -0.84 4.35 22.36
N TRP A 500 -0.56 3.88 21.16
CA TRP A 500 -1.55 3.64 20.13
C TRP A 500 -1.60 2.15 19.87
N LEU A 501 -2.80 1.59 19.80
CA LEU A 501 -3.03 0.16 19.62
C LEU A 501 -4.05 -0.03 18.52
N ALA A 502 -3.77 -0.92 17.58
CA ALA A 502 -4.78 -1.44 16.66
C ALA A 502 -4.77 -2.96 16.68
N PHE A 503 -5.97 -3.53 16.60
CA PHE A 503 -6.18 -4.97 16.54
C PHE A 503 -7.50 -5.31 15.86
N ALA A 504 -7.53 -6.44 15.17
CA ALA A 504 -8.75 -7.00 14.61
C ALA A 504 -9.57 -7.69 15.72
N ILE A 505 -10.85 -7.38 15.82
CA ILE A 505 -11.72 -7.85 16.91
C ILE A 505 -11.91 -9.37 16.87
N ASP A 506 -12.05 -9.93 15.67
CA ASP A 506 -12.29 -11.34 15.42
C ASP A 506 -11.06 -12.23 15.66
N HIS A 507 -9.88 -11.65 15.90
CA HIS A 507 -8.69 -12.40 16.28
C HIS A 507 -8.72 -12.88 17.76
N PHE A 508 -9.70 -12.43 18.55
CA PHE A 508 -9.87 -12.86 19.93
C PHE A 508 -11.00 -13.88 20.06
N THR A 509 -10.74 -14.98 20.76
CA THR A 509 -11.77 -15.97 21.13
C THR A 509 -12.91 -15.35 21.94
N SER A 510 -12.60 -14.33 22.75
CA SER A 510 -13.59 -13.52 23.46
C SER A 510 -13.19 -12.04 23.38
N PRO A 511 -13.64 -11.30 22.34
CA PRO A 511 -13.19 -9.93 22.10
C PRO A 511 -13.56 -8.98 23.25
N THR A 512 -14.73 -9.19 23.86
CA THR A 512 -15.16 -8.44 25.04
C THR A 512 -14.21 -8.67 26.22
N ARG A 513 -13.83 -9.92 26.50
CA ARG A 513 -12.90 -10.23 27.59
C ARG A 513 -11.51 -9.65 27.32
N ALA A 514 -11.03 -9.74 26.09
CA ALA A 514 -9.75 -9.15 25.69
C ALA A 514 -9.73 -7.63 25.87
N ALA A 515 -10.80 -6.95 25.45
CA ALA A 515 -10.96 -5.51 25.68
C ALA A 515 -10.97 -5.14 27.18
N MET A 516 -11.59 -5.95 28.04
CA MET A 516 -11.55 -5.71 29.49
C MET A 516 -10.13 -5.91 30.05
N HIS A 517 -9.41 -6.94 29.63
CA HIS A 517 -8.01 -7.13 30.03
C HIS A 517 -7.10 -5.98 29.58
N LEU A 518 -7.29 -5.49 28.36
CA LEU A 518 -6.59 -4.31 27.86
C LEU A 518 -6.91 -3.07 28.71
N THR A 519 -8.19 -2.87 29.03
CA THR A 519 -8.64 -1.76 29.89
C THR A 519 -7.95 -1.83 31.25
N ASP A 520 -7.96 -3.00 31.87
CA ASP A 520 -7.37 -3.22 33.20
C ASP A 520 -5.86 -3.05 33.20
N PHE A 521 -5.19 -3.52 32.15
CA PHE A 521 -3.75 -3.35 31.97
C PHE A 521 -3.35 -1.87 31.99
N PHE A 522 -3.98 -1.04 31.16
CA PHE A 522 -3.64 0.39 31.09
C PHE A 522 -4.10 1.17 32.32
N TRP A 523 -5.23 0.81 32.91
CA TRP A 523 -5.75 1.44 34.12
C TRP A 523 -4.81 1.27 35.32
N ARG A 524 -4.21 0.08 35.49
CA ARG A 524 -3.20 -0.17 36.54
C ARG A 524 -2.00 0.78 36.44
N TRP A 525 -1.71 1.27 35.24
CA TRP A 525 -0.64 2.23 34.98
C TRP A 525 -1.12 3.69 34.90
N ARG A 526 -2.37 3.97 35.30
CA ARG A 526 -2.99 5.31 35.31
C ARG A 526 -3.09 5.98 33.93
N PHE A 527 -3.19 5.20 32.87
CA PHE A 527 -3.50 5.73 31.54
C PHE A 527 -4.99 6.07 31.43
N VAL A 528 -5.29 7.13 30.69
CA VAL A 528 -6.61 7.43 30.12
C VAL A 528 -6.70 6.68 28.79
N LEU A 529 -7.82 6.01 28.55
CA LEU A 529 -8.09 5.30 27.31
C LEU A 529 -9.04 6.12 26.45
N ALA A 530 -8.96 6.02 25.14
CA ALA A 530 -9.92 6.63 24.24
C ALA A 530 -10.04 5.83 22.94
N LEU A 531 -11.14 6.06 22.22
CA LEU A 531 -11.45 5.40 20.95
C LEU A 531 -11.57 6.49 19.88
N PRO A 532 -10.48 6.86 19.16
CA PRO A 532 -10.51 7.98 18.22
C PRO A 532 -11.59 7.84 17.15
N GLY A 533 -11.84 6.62 16.66
CA GLY A 533 -12.92 6.34 15.71
C GLY A 533 -14.35 6.55 16.25
N MET A 534 -14.52 6.78 17.55
CA MET A 534 -15.82 7.05 18.19
C MET A 534 -15.89 8.43 18.88
N ASP A 535 -14.74 9.06 19.15
CA ASP A 535 -14.62 10.24 19.98
C ASP A 535 -13.87 11.35 19.23
N SER A 536 -14.58 12.33 18.65
CA SER A 536 -13.95 13.46 17.94
C SER A 536 -13.03 14.33 18.82
N ASN A 537 -13.21 14.27 20.15
CA ASN A 537 -12.44 14.99 21.16
C ASN A 537 -11.74 14.05 22.16
N TRP A 538 -11.28 12.89 21.70
CA TRP A 538 -10.74 11.81 22.54
C TRP A 538 -9.66 12.25 23.54
N CYS A 539 -8.87 13.28 23.23
CA CYS A 539 -7.81 13.82 24.09
C CYS A 539 -8.36 14.59 25.32
N ARG A 540 -9.54 15.23 25.21
CA ARG A 540 -10.07 16.19 26.20
C ARG A 540 -10.95 15.58 27.29
N SER A 541 -11.49 14.38 27.06
CA SER A 541 -12.58 13.85 27.87
C SER A 541 -12.15 12.75 28.85
N PRO A 542 -11.51 13.06 30.00
CA PRO A 542 -11.49 12.10 31.09
C PRO A 542 -12.25 12.63 32.31
N ARG A 543 -13.58 12.42 32.35
CA ARG A 543 -14.33 12.42 33.63
C ARG A 543 -13.83 11.28 34.53
N ARG A 544 -14.03 11.38 35.85
CA ARG A 544 -13.58 10.36 36.83
C ARG A 544 -14.20 8.96 36.60
N ASP A 545 -15.35 8.86 35.92
CA ASP A 545 -16.08 7.59 35.66
C ASP A 545 -15.67 6.84 34.37
N HIS A 546 -14.44 7.10 33.90
CA HIS A 546 -14.02 6.73 32.55
C HIS A 546 -13.99 5.22 32.28
N ARG A 547 -13.72 4.36 33.28
CA ARG A 547 -13.56 2.91 33.06
C ARG A 547 -14.86 2.25 32.64
N PHE A 548 -15.99 2.56 33.29
CA PHE A 548 -17.28 1.97 32.97
C PHE A 548 -17.81 2.45 31.61
N GLN A 549 -17.69 3.77 31.34
CA GLN A 549 -18.11 4.35 30.06
C GLN A 549 -17.27 3.83 28.89
N PHE A 550 -15.94 3.72 29.04
CA PHE A 550 -15.08 3.10 28.04
C PHE A 550 -15.50 1.64 27.79
N SER A 551 -15.67 0.86 28.84
CA SER A 551 -16.06 -0.55 28.74
C SER A 551 -17.41 -0.73 28.04
N SER A 552 -18.40 0.12 28.34
CA SER A 552 -19.72 0.11 27.70
C SER A 552 -19.62 0.43 26.21
N ARG A 553 -18.84 1.45 25.83
CA ARG A 553 -18.61 1.82 24.42
C ARG A 553 -17.92 0.71 23.65
N VAL A 554 -16.87 0.10 24.21
CA VAL A 554 -16.18 -1.04 23.57
C VAL A 554 -17.12 -2.24 23.40
N ARG A 555 -17.92 -2.59 24.42
CA ARG A 555 -18.93 -3.66 24.28
C ARG A 555 -19.97 -3.35 23.21
N SER A 556 -20.41 -2.09 23.11
CA SER A 556 -21.33 -1.64 22.06
C SER A 556 -20.70 -1.79 20.67
N PHE A 557 -19.46 -1.35 20.51
CA PHE A 557 -18.71 -1.46 19.26
C PHE A 557 -18.51 -2.93 18.85
N ILE A 558 -18.05 -3.78 19.76
CA ILE A 558 -17.86 -5.22 19.50
C ILE A 558 -19.17 -5.89 19.11
N ARG A 559 -20.27 -5.66 19.84
CA ARG A 559 -21.58 -6.23 19.50
C ARG A 559 -22.02 -5.88 18.08
N LYS A 560 -21.84 -4.61 17.66
CA LYS A 560 -22.19 -4.14 16.31
C LYS A 560 -21.27 -4.68 15.22
N ASN A 561 -20.03 -5.07 15.53
CA ASN A 561 -18.99 -5.36 14.55
C ASN A 561 -18.39 -6.79 14.60
N HIS A 562 -18.92 -7.68 15.44
CA HIS A 562 -18.33 -9.00 15.73
C HIS A 562 -18.14 -9.96 14.54
N ARG A 563 -18.69 -9.67 13.34
CA ARG A 563 -18.63 -10.57 12.17
C ARG A 563 -17.85 -10.02 10.96
N LYS A 564 -17.10 -8.92 11.09
CA LYS A 564 -16.66 -8.15 9.91
C LYS A 564 -15.16 -7.81 9.82
N GLY A 565 -14.25 -8.57 10.44
CA GLY A 565 -12.81 -8.27 10.35
C GLY A 565 -12.46 -6.82 10.76
N LYS A 566 -13.27 -6.23 11.65
CA LYS A 566 -13.17 -4.81 11.97
C LYS A 566 -11.99 -4.60 12.91
N VAL A 567 -11.10 -3.70 12.49
CA VAL A 567 -10.02 -3.18 13.32
C VAL A 567 -10.59 -2.18 14.32
N MET A 568 -10.16 -2.29 15.57
CA MET A 568 -10.42 -1.31 16.61
C MET A 568 -9.13 -0.61 16.99
N THR A 569 -9.16 0.71 16.98
CA THR A 569 -8.05 1.56 17.43
C THR A 569 -8.31 2.06 18.84
N VAL A 570 -7.31 1.94 19.72
CA VAL A 570 -7.34 2.42 21.10
C VAL A 570 -6.11 3.30 21.32
N VAL A 571 -6.35 4.50 21.85
CA VAL A 571 -5.27 5.38 22.31
C VAL A 571 -5.26 5.38 23.84
N ALA A 572 -4.11 5.09 24.44
CA ALA A 572 -3.89 5.17 25.88
C ALA A 572 -2.85 6.26 26.17
N PHE A 573 -3.13 7.23 27.03
CA PHE A 573 -2.16 8.29 27.37
C PHE A 573 -2.22 8.70 28.83
N LYS A 574 -1.12 9.23 29.37
CA LYS A 574 -1.12 9.79 30.73
C LYS A 574 -1.82 11.15 30.77
N ARG A 575 -2.52 11.44 31.86
CA ARG A 575 -3.07 12.79 32.09
C ARG A 575 -1.96 13.84 32.04
N GLY A 576 -2.19 14.93 31.30
CA GLY A 576 -1.23 16.03 31.12
C GLY A 576 -0.02 15.69 30.25
N SER A 577 -0.01 14.53 29.59
CA SER A 577 1.09 14.16 28.66
C SER A 577 0.86 14.60 27.23
N LEU A 578 -0.39 14.89 26.85
CA LEU A 578 -0.78 15.37 25.52
C LEU A 578 -1.35 16.79 25.59
N ARG A 579 -1.10 17.58 24.53
CA ARG A 579 -1.64 18.93 24.39
C ARG A 579 -2.96 18.77 23.66
N CYS A 580 -4.05 19.08 24.35
CA CYS A 580 -5.39 18.94 23.82
C CYS A 580 -6.04 20.32 23.63
N PRO A 581 -5.56 21.16 22.69
CA PRO A 581 -6.13 22.49 22.48
C PRO A 581 -7.62 22.39 22.09
N PRO A 582 -8.40 23.46 22.29
CA PRO A 582 -9.78 23.50 21.82
C PRO A 582 -9.85 23.24 20.34
N LEU A 583 -10.82 22.44 19.93
CA LEU A 583 -11.30 22.52 18.56
C LEU A 583 -11.95 23.90 18.42
N THR A 584 -11.15 24.93 18.16
CA THR A 584 -11.69 26.16 17.59
C THR A 584 -11.94 25.85 16.12
N SER A 585 -13.20 25.93 15.74
CA SER A 585 -13.73 25.72 14.39
C SER A 585 -13.15 26.69 13.34
N SER A 586 -12.26 27.61 13.73
CA SER A 586 -11.80 28.73 12.90
C SER A 586 -10.50 28.47 12.13
N LEU A 587 -9.92 27.27 12.21
CA LEU A 587 -8.55 27.02 11.75
C LEU A 587 -8.45 26.09 10.54
N LEU A 588 -9.58 25.59 10.04
CA LEU A 588 -9.67 24.73 8.87
C LEU A 588 -10.21 25.45 7.62
N LEU A 589 -10.71 26.69 7.74
CA LEU A 589 -11.48 27.37 6.68
C LEU A 589 -11.18 28.87 6.48
N GLN A 590 -10.06 29.41 6.96
CA GLN A 590 -9.61 30.75 6.51
C GLN A 590 -8.47 30.64 5.51
N THR A 591 -8.80 30.16 4.31
CA THR A 591 -8.04 30.50 3.11
C THR A 591 -8.61 31.80 2.54
N GLY A 592 -7.84 32.88 2.64
CA GLY A 592 -7.88 33.97 1.66
C GLY A 592 -9.03 34.98 1.77
N GLN A 593 -9.07 35.75 2.85
CA GLN A 593 -9.43 37.16 2.73
C GLN A 593 -8.39 37.98 3.47
N ASP A 594 -7.41 38.48 2.72
CA ASP A 594 -6.51 39.51 3.20
C ASP A 594 -7.33 40.73 3.62
N ALA A 595 -7.20 41.10 4.89
CA ALA A 595 -7.65 42.38 5.44
C ALA A 595 -6.71 43.53 5.00
N SER A 596 -6.36 43.58 3.72
CA SER A 596 -5.58 44.66 3.12
C SER A 596 -5.91 44.83 1.63
N SER A 597 -7.17 45.07 1.31
CA SER A 597 -7.53 45.78 0.07
C SER A 597 -7.97 47.20 0.42
N GLY A 598 -6.99 48.11 0.41
CA GLY A 598 -7.21 49.39 -0.27
C GLY A 598 -7.50 49.10 -1.75
N PRO A 599 -8.27 49.95 -2.45
CA PRO A 599 -8.77 49.62 -3.77
C PRO A 599 -7.68 49.89 -4.82
N GLN A 600 -6.95 48.87 -5.27
CA GLN A 600 -6.27 48.97 -6.56
C GLN A 600 -5.91 47.63 -7.21
N ARG A 601 -6.54 47.45 -8.39
CA ARG A 601 -6.28 46.54 -9.52
C ARG A 601 -4.87 45.92 -9.56
N GLN A 602 -4.81 44.59 -9.45
CA GLN A 602 -4.09 43.73 -10.40
C GLN A 602 -4.55 42.29 -10.22
N GLN A 603 -5.33 41.85 -11.21
CA GLN A 603 -5.95 40.54 -11.29
C GLN A 603 -5.10 39.73 -12.27
N ASP A 604 -3.87 39.40 -11.86
CA ASP A 604 -3.01 38.48 -12.60
C ASP A 604 -2.92 37.14 -11.86
N GLN A 605 -3.04 36.10 -12.68
CA GLN A 605 -3.22 34.70 -12.36
C GLN A 605 -2.23 34.17 -11.32
N VAL A 606 -2.64 34.06 -10.07
CA VAL A 606 -2.04 33.09 -9.15
C VAL A 606 -2.73 31.77 -9.43
N GLU A 607 -2.10 30.92 -10.25
CA GLU A 607 -2.48 29.51 -10.40
C GLU A 607 -2.61 28.90 -9.01
N ALA A 608 -3.84 28.55 -8.63
CA ALA A 608 -4.12 27.87 -7.38
C ALA A 608 -3.29 26.58 -7.35
N SER A 609 -2.31 26.50 -6.44
CA SER A 609 -1.55 25.27 -6.24
C SER A 609 -2.56 24.12 -6.06
N PRO A 610 -2.42 23.02 -6.83
CA PRO A 610 -3.38 21.94 -6.82
C PRO A 610 -3.55 21.44 -5.39
N ARG A 611 -4.80 21.42 -4.92
CA ARG A 611 -5.15 20.90 -3.60
C ARG A 611 -4.57 19.47 -3.50
N PRO A 612 -3.90 19.10 -2.39
CA PRO A 612 -3.41 17.74 -2.24
C PRO A 612 -4.62 16.79 -2.10
N ILE A 613 -4.99 16.14 -3.21
CA ILE A 613 -6.01 15.10 -3.25
C ILE A 613 -5.40 13.86 -2.60
N GLY A 614 -5.64 13.70 -1.29
CA GLY A 614 -5.02 12.64 -0.52
C GLY A 614 -5.68 11.28 -0.76
N CYS A 615 -4.87 10.27 -1.03
CA CYS A 615 -5.29 8.89 -0.84
C CYS A 615 -5.45 8.61 0.66
N PHE A 616 -6.67 8.51 1.14
CA PHE A 616 -6.92 8.17 2.54
C PHE A 616 -7.69 6.86 2.62
N PHE A 617 -6.99 5.79 3.00
CA PHE A 617 -7.62 4.50 3.25
C PHE A 617 -8.20 4.46 4.65
N GLY A 618 -9.51 4.17 4.76
CA GLY A 618 -10.18 4.00 6.04
C GLY A 618 -10.34 5.30 6.81
N ARG A 619 -11.14 6.22 6.27
CA ARG A 619 -11.49 7.46 6.97
C ARG A 619 -12.22 7.13 8.28
N SER A 620 -11.74 7.66 9.40
CA SER A 620 -12.56 7.76 10.60
C SER A 620 -13.80 8.62 10.28
N ALA A 621 -14.89 8.47 11.03
CA ALA A 621 -16.10 9.26 10.81
C ALA A 621 -15.81 10.77 10.76
N ARG A 622 -14.87 11.23 11.60
CA ARG A 622 -14.36 12.61 11.62
C ARG A 622 -13.63 13.01 10.33
N GLN A 623 -12.88 12.10 9.71
CA GLN A 623 -12.14 12.37 8.48
C GLN A 623 -13.08 12.46 7.27
N SER A 624 -14.12 11.63 7.21
CA SER A 624 -15.17 11.79 6.21
C SER A 624 -15.85 13.16 6.33
N GLU A 625 -16.21 13.55 7.55
CA GLU A 625 -16.84 14.84 7.85
C GLU A 625 -15.93 16.05 7.49
N LEU A 626 -14.64 16.01 7.82
CA LEU A 626 -13.72 17.11 7.54
C LEU A 626 -13.36 17.23 6.06
N GLN A 627 -13.35 16.13 5.31
CA GLN A 627 -13.14 16.18 3.87
C GLN A 627 -14.37 16.71 3.12
N GLU A 628 -15.58 16.37 3.57
CA GLU A 628 -16.82 17.02 3.10
C GLU A 628 -16.76 18.54 3.31
N GLN A 629 -15.98 19.01 4.27
CA GLN A 629 -15.73 20.43 4.58
C GLN A 629 -14.50 21.03 3.88
N GLY A 630 -13.80 20.28 3.01
CA GLY A 630 -12.70 20.80 2.19
C GLY A 630 -11.32 20.89 2.86
N ALA A 631 -11.11 20.21 3.99
CA ALA A 631 -9.82 20.18 4.69
C ALA A 631 -8.71 19.49 3.86
N ASP A 632 -7.46 19.95 3.99
CA ASP A 632 -6.24 19.38 3.39
C ASP A 632 -5.35 18.72 4.46
N TYR A 633 -4.27 18.06 4.04
CA TYR A 633 -3.41 17.30 4.95
C TYR A 633 -2.82 18.15 6.09
N GLU A 634 -2.41 19.39 5.81
CA GLU A 634 -1.81 20.29 6.81
C GLU A 634 -2.87 20.81 7.79
N SER A 635 -4.07 21.08 7.27
CA SER A 635 -5.17 21.63 8.06
C SER A 635 -5.78 20.58 9.02
N TYR A 636 -5.69 19.28 8.71
CA TYR A 636 -6.15 18.21 9.62
C TYR A 636 -5.48 18.18 11.00
N PHE A 637 -4.21 18.62 11.12
CA PHE A 637 -3.42 18.30 12.30
C PHE A 637 -2.75 19.48 13.01
N LEU A 638 -2.35 20.53 12.30
CA LEU A 638 -1.47 21.54 12.88
C LEU A 638 -2.24 22.76 13.40
N GLY A 639 -3.32 23.19 12.74
CA GLY A 639 -3.88 24.52 12.95
C GLY A 639 -2.85 25.63 12.66
N PRO A 640 -3.24 26.86 12.32
CA PRO A 640 -2.31 27.93 11.99
C PRO A 640 -1.62 28.56 13.22
N GLU A 641 -1.78 27.98 14.42
CA GLU A 641 -1.07 28.40 15.64
C GLU A 641 0.28 27.68 15.86
N PHE A 642 0.70 26.79 14.94
CA PHE A 642 2.07 26.31 14.96
C PHE A 642 2.97 27.34 14.27
N PRO A 643 3.95 27.93 14.99
CA PRO A 643 4.88 28.85 14.36
C PRO A 643 5.58 28.10 13.21
N ARG A 644 5.51 28.69 12.01
CA ARG A 644 6.28 28.23 10.85
C ARG A 644 7.74 28.11 11.29
N LEU A 645 8.28 26.90 11.16
CA LEU A 645 9.66 26.56 11.52
C LEU A 645 10.67 27.31 10.66
#